data_AF-A0A1E4SWW9-F1
#
_entry.id   AF-A0A1E4SWW9-F1
#
_cell.length_a   1.000
_cell.length_b   1.000
_cell.length_c   1.000
_cell.angle_alpha   90.00
_cell.angle_beta   90.00
_cell.angle_gamma   90.00
#
_symmetry.space_group_name_H-M   'P 1'
#
loop_
_entity.id
_entity.type
_entity.pdbx_description
1 polymer ?
#
loop_
_entity_poly.entity_id
_entity_poly.type
_entity_poly.pdbx_seq_one_letter_code
_entity_poly.pdbx_strand_id
1 'polypeptide(L)'
;MSEVESEKNDIENGALSPSVSKPLELNNLLSDPIEASVIFTPDNPYHPQNWPIVTKYLVVIVYCSLQVFVTLTSTTYVAVEYMVEERWGVNAQVATLGQSMFILGTAIGPAFLGPLSDIGGRKWVYVVSIFFYTILNFGCAYPLNMPMLAIFMFLIGLAGSTSLSNVAGSIGDLFGNSDGASQPMALFVFSANAGPSIGGVVGEAIAENTNLSFKWVFLINIIIGAAYMVALSFVPETLPRLVIPERISIEGKSNVPNVVIREFKYALQSITGKKPDFMLNDTIADTEDPNNAVTVQKMDVLNEMRFILVMALKMMCTEPIIIFLSLFNGFAYGLLFLYLDGIFDVFVYNNGLSYMSAELTYLNFVVGVSVVICLVPIQTYLFKRDRLKNGGIPRPEARFKLSLVTVWGFPISLLWFAFTCSGNVSYWSPIVAGFVLGIADPLLWLAMLNYIIDSYVESGLSNSAIAAFTIPSFAIAAALAHAGVAMFENMSTKWGFATLGFISIFVVVLVYVFYFLGHKLRASSKLARITVLTGLQQMSIPSRNTLPSQEHSRLASRLSSTNSHQRLPSLSSLPPPPPPTTATTSTTTINGIPNQSPRQYSLDLDSNQNMKRHQSETLNTQQSPINGQFRNPWFQSQPHSQSQSIVPPPNERLPSLNTNIPLKDQLSPLLMQTPTKSYNMTSLPTTFEYDDMSHYHHHHQNEIIPPHRSNAPPPPRTHIVDDLPRRQSIATGFLSNSNHNNINNLNANNYNNNYNLQQPIITPQKLYTSAPRFKKLSSNIDLHPINNTKPKFRRASSSTSFVSPLNALTLSISITYSMCRPEFDYKSSKNPRRVLTKPNIPKSNNGNDNEDSDYILYVNDILGTNDSKKYMVLDILGQGTFGQVVKCQNLKTQEIVAIKVVKSQLVYLNQSLTEANILEHLNKKVDPNDEHHFLRMYDKFIHKNHLCLVFELLSSNLYDLIRQNQFHGLTIKLIKKFSIQLLDSLCILKDAKIIHCDLKPENILLISLDKPNLKVIDFGSACHERQIIYTYIQSRFYRSPEVILGLSYTSSVDMWSFGCIIAELFLGLPLFPGTSEFNQLTRIIEMLGMPSTWMIEMGKNSLNFFNQIKTGDGKKNQYSLKSIEQYSKEFNLNEDPGKNYFNSRYLDDIIMNYKLPKKNMSQLMIDRELQQRKSIIHFLKGVLNLNPLERWTPHEASLHPFVTDQPFNGYWSPPGTNYNSNNNNNNNNNNYNNNSGRSNSNGGLNDNKKQRSKSFGQ
;
A
#
# COMPACT_ATOMS: atom_id res chain seq x y z
N MET A 1 -55.47 1.88 -12.88
CA MET A 1 -55.88 1.80 -14.30
C MET A 1 -55.99 3.19 -14.90
N SER A 2 -56.73 4.11 -14.27
CA SER A 2 -56.72 5.55 -14.59
C SER A 2 -55.30 6.18 -14.61
N GLU A 3 -54.42 5.82 -13.68
CA GLU A 3 -53.03 6.32 -13.63
C GLU A 3 -52.17 5.94 -14.86
N VAL A 4 -52.58 4.92 -15.62
CA VAL A 4 -51.86 4.41 -16.80
C VAL A 4 -52.21 5.22 -18.06
N GLU A 5 -53.28 6.03 -18.02
CA GLU A 5 -53.66 6.92 -19.13
C GLU A 5 -53.03 8.32 -18.98
N SER A 6 -52.67 8.75 -17.78
CA SER A 6 -51.87 9.97 -17.57
C SER A 6 -50.45 9.86 -18.15
N GLU A 7 -49.70 8.79 -17.84
CA GLU A 7 -48.32 8.61 -18.32
C GLU A 7 -48.21 8.51 -19.86
N LYS A 8 -49.31 8.23 -20.57
CA LYS A 8 -49.31 8.15 -22.04
C LYS A 8 -49.30 9.51 -22.74
N ASN A 9 -49.97 10.52 -22.16
CA ASN A 9 -50.16 11.81 -22.83
C ASN A 9 -48.90 12.69 -22.77
N ASP A 10 -48.03 12.47 -21.80
CA ASP A 10 -46.75 13.18 -21.66
C ASP A 10 -45.68 12.69 -22.65
N ILE A 11 -45.88 11.55 -23.32
CA ILE A 11 -44.89 10.94 -24.24
C ILE A 11 -44.97 11.53 -25.66
N GLU A 12 -46.11 12.07 -26.09
CA GLU A 12 -46.26 12.64 -27.44
C GLU A 12 -45.76 14.10 -27.56
N ASN A 13 -45.60 14.81 -26.44
CA ASN A 13 -45.14 16.20 -26.41
C ASN A 13 -43.62 16.29 -26.31
N GLY A 14 -42.94 16.22 -27.46
CA GLY A 14 -41.50 16.04 -27.56
C GLY A 14 -40.61 17.15 -26.97
N ALA A 15 -40.20 16.99 -25.72
CA ALA A 15 -39.03 17.64 -25.14
C ALA A 15 -38.35 16.71 -24.13
N LEU A 16 -37.40 15.87 -24.59
CA LEU A 16 -36.61 14.98 -23.75
C LEU A 16 -35.61 15.77 -22.88
N SER A 17 -36.10 16.27 -21.75
CA SER A 17 -35.25 16.61 -20.61
C SER A 17 -34.45 15.35 -20.21
N PRO A 18 -33.16 15.46 -19.86
CA PRO A 18 -32.38 14.30 -19.47
C PRO A 18 -33.03 13.68 -18.22
N SER A 19 -33.32 12.38 -18.29
CA SER A 19 -33.96 11.64 -17.21
C SER A 19 -33.05 11.62 -15.99
N VAL A 20 -33.22 12.59 -15.10
CA VAL A 20 -32.55 12.63 -13.80
C VAL A 20 -32.94 11.36 -13.06
N SER A 21 -31.96 10.49 -12.82
CA SER A 21 -32.11 9.33 -11.95
C SER A 21 -32.79 9.75 -10.66
N LYS A 22 -33.87 9.04 -10.25
CA LYS A 22 -34.51 9.30 -8.95
C LYS A 22 -33.44 9.38 -7.86
N PRO A 23 -33.53 10.33 -6.92
CA PRO A 23 -32.65 10.32 -5.76
C PRO A 23 -32.80 8.96 -5.06
N LEU A 24 -31.69 8.23 -4.92
CA LEU A 24 -31.67 6.91 -4.33
C LEU A 24 -31.82 7.04 -2.82
N GLU A 25 -32.94 6.55 -2.29
CA GLU A 25 -33.19 6.49 -0.85
C GLU A 25 -32.15 5.63 -0.14
N LEU A 26 -31.77 6.00 1.08
CA LEU A 26 -30.73 5.32 1.87
C LEU A 26 -31.01 3.81 2.05
N ASN A 27 -32.28 3.42 2.13
CA ASN A 27 -32.71 2.02 2.25
C ASN A 27 -32.31 1.17 1.04
N ASN A 28 -32.33 1.73 -0.17
CA ASN A 28 -31.98 1.01 -1.40
C ASN A 28 -30.49 0.69 -1.47
N LEU A 29 -29.64 1.66 -1.11
CA LEU A 29 -28.18 1.49 -1.01
C LEU A 29 -27.75 0.42 0.02
N LEU A 30 -28.62 0.09 0.98
CA LEU A 30 -28.40 -0.94 1.99
C LEU A 30 -29.00 -2.30 1.61
N SER A 31 -30.04 -2.33 0.76
CA SER A 31 -30.72 -3.58 0.36
C SER A 31 -30.12 -4.27 -0.88
N ASP A 32 -29.60 -3.52 -1.85
CA ASP A 32 -28.98 -4.10 -3.05
C ASP A 32 -27.58 -3.51 -3.36
N PRO A 33 -26.49 -4.32 -3.29
CA PRO A 33 -25.14 -3.89 -3.64
C PRO A 33 -24.98 -3.38 -5.08
N ILE A 34 -25.92 -3.68 -5.99
CA ILE A 34 -25.88 -3.27 -7.39
C ILE A 34 -26.20 -1.79 -7.53
N GLU A 35 -27.25 -1.25 -6.90
CA GLU A 35 -27.61 0.18 -7.00
C GLU A 35 -26.50 1.10 -6.44
N ALA A 36 -25.82 0.67 -5.38
CA ALA A 36 -24.63 1.34 -4.84
C ALA A 36 -23.42 1.38 -5.81
N SER A 37 -23.53 0.80 -7.01
CA SER A 37 -22.52 0.89 -8.08
C SER A 37 -22.77 2.05 -9.04
N VAL A 38 -24.03 2.46 -9.21
CA VAL A 38 -24.54 3.22 -10.37
C VAL A 38 -23.90 4.60 -10.50
N ILE A 39 -23.45 5.22 -9.41
CA ILE A 39 -22.80 6.53 -9.45
C ILE A 39 -21.46 6.49 -10.22
N PHE A 40 -20.81 5.32 -10.31
CA PHE A 40 -19.55 5.13 -11.06
C PHE A 40 -19.72 4.23 -12.30
N THR A 41 -20.93 3.93 -12.77
CA THR A 41 -21.11 3.22 -14.04
C THR A 41 -20.91 4.16 -15.24
N PRO A 42 -20.67 3.62 -16.45
CA PRO A 42 -20.58 4.42 -17.67
C PRO A 42 -21.83 5.25 -18.00
N ASP A 43 -22.97 4.96 -17.37
CA ASP A 43 -24.25 5.66 -17.58
C ASP A 43 -24.29 7.06 -16.96
N ASN A 44 -23.38 7.36 -16.02
CA ASN A 44 -23.28 8.68 -15.40
C ASN A 44 -22.77 9.73 -16.43
N PRO A 45 -23.48 10.84 -16.69
CA PRO A 45 -23.11 11.81 -17.72
C PRO A 45 -21.75 12.49 -17.47
N TYR A 46 -21.26 12.52 -16.23
CA TYR A 46 -19.95 13.07 -15.87
C TYR A 46 -18.80 12.05 -15.98
N HIS A 47 -19.10 10.78 -16.27
CA HIS A 47 -18.09 9.74 -16.41
C HIS A 47 -17.13 10.07 -17.57
N PRO A 48 -15.80 9.92 -17.43
CA PRO A 48 -14.83 10.15 -18.51
C PRO A 48 -15.08 9.37 -19.81
N GLN A 49 -15.88 8.31 -19.74
CA GLN A 49 -16.35 7.56 -20.91
C GLN A 49 -17.40 8.29 -21.76
N ASN A 50 -18.04 9.35 -21.24
CA ASN A 50 -19.01 10.16 -21.97
C ASN A 50 -18.42 11.47 -22.51
N TRP A 51 -17.13 11.71 -22.30
CA TRP A 51 -16.43 12.85 -22.91
C TRP A 51 -16.36 12.76 -24.43
N PRO A 52 -16.31 13.91 -25.16
CA PRO A 52 -16.14 13.93 -26.61
C PRO A 52 -14.93 13.10 -27.06
N ILE A 53 -15.10 12.34 -28.14
CA ILE A 53 -14.09 11.39 -28.62
C ILE A 53 -12.74 12.07 -28.93
N VAL A 54 -12.78 13.32 -29.43
CA VAL A 54 -11.60 14.18 -29.65
C VAL A 54 -10.84 14.45 -28.35
N THR A 55 -11.54 14.78 -27.26
CA THR A 55 -10.93 15.02 -25.95
C THR A 55 -10.23 13.76 -25.43
N LYS A 56 -10.88 12.59 -25.56
CA LYS A 56 -10.27 11.30 -25.14
C LYS A 56 -8.98 11.00 -25.91
N TYR A 57 -9.02 11.11 -27.24
CA TYR A 57 -7.85 10.85 -28.07
C TYR A 57 -6.75 11.90 -27.87
N LEU A 58 -7.07 13.18 -27.62
CA LEU A 58 -6.09 14.21 -27.27
C LEU A 58 -5.33 13.83 -25.99
N VAL A 59 -6.03 13.41 -24.94
CA VAL A 59 -5.40 12.96 -23.68
C VAL A 59 -4.52 11.73 -23.91
N VAL A 60 -4.99 10.73 -24.66
CA VAL A 60 -4.18 9.56 -25.02
C VAL A 60 -2.94 9.95 -25.83
N ILE A 61 -3.08 10.83 -26.83
CA ILE A 61 -1.96 11.30 -27.66
C ILE A 61 -0.89 12.02 -26.83
N VAL A 62 -1.27 12.85 -25.85
CA VAL A 62 -0.32 13.53 -24.95
C VAL A 62 0.42 12.52 -24.05
N TYR A 63 -0.27 11.51 -23.53
CA TYR A 63 0.37 10.46 -22.74
C TYR A 63 1.25 9.52 -23.59
N CYS A 64 0.84 9.20 -24.82
CA CYS A 64 1.66 8.47 -25.80
C CYS A 64 2.89 9.28 -26.23
N SER A 65 2.78 10.59 -26.45
CA SER A 65 3.94 11.41 -26.84
C SER A 65 4.94 11.58 -25.69
N LEU A 66 4.45 11.65 -24.45
CA LEU A 66 5.28 11.56 -23.24
C LEU A 66 5.98 10.19 -23.14
N GLN A 67 5.32 9.10 -23.53
CA GLN A 67 5.94 7.78 -23.59
C GLN A 67 7.06 7.72 -24.63
N VAL A 68 6.81 8.17 -25.88
CA VAL A 68 7.83 8.28 -26.94
C VAL A 68 9.05 9.05 -26.43
N PHE A 69 8.85 10.21 -25.79
CA PHE A 69 9.93 11.03 -25.25
C PHE A 69 10.76 10.30 -24.17
N VAL A 70 10.10 9.60 -23.24
CA VAL A 70 10.81 8.84 -22.19
C VAL A 70 11.56 7.63 -22.77
N THR A 71 10.93 6.83 -23.63
CA THR A 71 11.55 5.61 -24.18
C THR A 71 12.63 5.90 -25.22
N LEU A 72 12.58 7.04 -25.91
CA LEU A 72 13.64 7.55 -26.77
C LEU A 72 15.00 7.66 -26.03
N THR A 73 14.99 8.02 -24.75
CA THR A 73 16.22 8.24 -23.97
C THR A 73 17.10 7.00 -23.84
N SER A 74 16.55 5.77 -23.90
CA SER A 74 17.37 4.56 -23.79
C SER A 74 18.20 4.29 -25.04
N THR A 75 17.77 4.67 -26.24
CA THR A 75 18.54 4.47 -27.48
C THR A 75 19.34 5.71 -27.86
N THR A 76 18.87 6.91 -27.54
CA THR A 76 19.69 8.14 -27.62
C THR A 76 20.93 8.07 -26.70
N TYR A 77 20.91 7.24 -25.66
CA TYR A 77 22.10 6.91 -24.87
C TYR A 77 23.06 5.95 -25.61
N VAL A 78 22.56 4.90 -26.26
CA VAL A 78 23.40 3.89 -26.94
C VAL A 78 24.23 4.51 -28.06
N ALA A 79 23.65 5.40 -28.87
CA ALA A 79 24.37 6.11 -29.92
C ALA A 79 25.52 7.02 -29.41
N VAL A 80 25.56 7.33 -28.10
CA VAL A 80 26.66 8.07 -27.45
C VAL A 80 27.47 7.21 -26.47
N GLU A 81 27.27 5.89 -26.48
CA GLU A 81 27.91 4.95 -25.54
C GLU A 81 29.42 4.86 -25.78
N TYR A 82 29.88 4.93 -27.03
CA TYR A 82 31.31 5.00 -27.36
C TYR A 82 31.99 6.26 -26.78
N MET A 83 31.27 7.39 -26.70
CA MET A 83 31.77 8.62 -26.05
C MET A 83 31.88 8.47 -24.52
N VAL A 84 31.10 7.55 -23.94
CA VAL A 84 31.12 7.19 -22.52
C VAL A 84 32.28 6.22 -22.24
N GLU A 85 32.53 5.26 -23.13
CA GLU A 85 33.73 4.40 -23.09
C GLU A 85 35.01 5.23 -23.16
N GLU A 86 35.19 6.04 -24.22
CA GLU A 86 36.38 6.87 -24.43
C GLU A 86 36.65 7.80 -23.24
N ARG A 87 35.61 8.45 -22.69
CA ARG A 87 35.75 9.45 -21.62
C ARG A 87 36.26 8.86 -20.30
N TRP A 88 35.99 7.58 -20.00
CA TRP A 88 36.36 6.96 -18.72
C TRP A 88 37.25 5.72 -18.84
N GLY A 89 37.62 5.30 -20.05
CA GLY A 89 38.44 4.11 -20.28
C GLY A 89 37.76 2.81 -19.83
N VAL A 90 36.43 2.76 -19.92
CA VAL A 90 35.62 1.56 -19.62
C VAL A 90 35.35 0.76 -20.89
N ASN A 91 35.12 -0.53 -20.76
CA ASN A 91 34.70 -1.37 -21.89
C ASN A 91 33.18 -1.28 -22.12
N ALA A 92 32.73 -1.56 -23.34
CA ALA A 92 31.33 -1.63 -23.76
C ALA A 92 30.40 -2.23 -22.69
N GLN A 93 30.68 -3.44 -22.19
CA GLN A 93 29.85 -4.10 -21.16
C GLN A 93 29.58 -3.26 -19.89
N VAL A 94 30.51 -2.37 -19.51
CA VAL A 94 30.36 -1.43 -18.39
C VAL A 94 29.67 -0.12 -18.83
N ALA A 95 29.81 0.29 -20.09
CA ALA A 95 29.08 1.42 -20.66
C ALA A 95 27.58 1.10 -20.86
N THR A 96 27.25 -0.10 -21.36
CA THR A 96 25.89 -0.63 -21.57
C THR A 96 25.09 -0.73 -20.28
N LEU A 97 25.79 -0.78 -19.13
CA LEU A 97 25.18 -0.68 -17.81
C LEU A 97 24.28 0.57 -17.67
N GLY A 98 24.58 1.67 -18.37
CA GLY A 98 23.71 2.85 -18.43
C GLY A 98 22.33 2.53 -19.02
N GLN A 99 22.27 1.87 -20.17
CA GLN A 99 21.03 1.43 -20.81
C GLN A 99 20.29 0.39 -19.94
N SER A 100 21.00 -0.64 -19.47
CA SER A 100 20.42 -1.71 -18.63
C SER A 100 19.87 -1.18 -17.30
N MET A 101 20.53 -0.19 -16.67
CA MET A 101 20.02 0.47 -15.48
C MET A 101 18.77 1.31 -15.77
N PHE A 102 18.70 2.00 -16.91
CA PHE A 102 17.48 2.71 -17.32
C PHE A 102 16.30 1.75 -17.49
N ILE A 103 16.50 0.62 -18.19
CA ILE A 103 15.47 -0.41 -18.39
C ILE A 103 15.04 -1.04 -17.06
N LEU A 104 15.99 -1.31 -16.15
CA LEU A 104 15.66 -1.81 -14.81
C LEU A 104 14.89 -0.77 -13.97
N GLY A 105 15.19 0.53 -14.15
CA GLY A 105 14.43 1.62 -13.56
C GLY A 105 12.98 1.64 -14.05
N THR A 106 12.76 1.58 -15.38
CA THR A 106 11.40 1.53 -15.95
C THR A 106 10.66 0.23 -15.63
N ALA A 107 11.37 -0.87 -15.33
CA ALA A 107 10.80 -2.11 -14.83
C ALA A 107 10.26 -1.98 -13.40
N ILE A 108 10.97 -1.27 -12.51
CA ILE A 108 10.68 -1.22 -11.07
C ILE A 108 9.70 -0.09 -10.71
N GLY A 109 9.79 1.08 -11.35
CA GLY A 109 8.91 2.23 -11.07
C GLY A 109 7.39 1.94 -11.10
N PRO A 110 6.84 1.10 -12.01
CA PRO A 110 5.42 0.75 -12.06
C PRO A 110 4.87 0.14 -10.77
N ALA A 111 5.71 -0.58 -10.00
CA ALA A 111 5.32 -1.17 -8.72
C ALA A 111 4.92 -0.13 -7.66
N PHE A 112 5.38 1.12 -7.82
CA PHE A 112 5.11 2.23 -6.92
C PHE A 112 4.16 3.25 -7.56
N LEU A 113 4.44 3.66 -8.80
CA LEU A 113 3.79 4.78 -9.48
C LEU A 113 2.44 4.41 -10.12
N GLY A 114 2.23 3.13 -10.48
CA GLY A 114 0.90 2.61 -10.84
C GLY A 114 -0.08 2.74 -9.66
N PRO A 115 0.18 2.06 -8.53
CA PRO A 115 -0.60 2.16 -7.30
C PRO A 115 -0.86 3.58 -6.79
N LEU A 116 0.14 4.48 -6.89
CA LEU A 116 -0.03 5.88 -6.49
C LEU A 116 -1.15 6.57 -7.31
N SER A 117 -1.29 6.23 -8.59
CA SER A 117 -2.28 6.87 -9.48
C SER A 117 -3.70 6.33 -9.33
N ASP A 118 -3.87 5.13 -8.79
CA ASP A 118 -5.19 4.58 -8.44
C ASP A 118 -5.78 5.28 -7.19
N ILE A 119 -4.93 5.88 -6.35
CA ILE A 119 -5.34 6.64 -5.14
C ILE A 119 -5.34 8.16 -5.40
N GLY A 120 -4.24 8.70 -5.93
CA GLY A 120 -3.98 10.16 -6.03
C GLY A 120 -4.44 10.82 -7.34
N GLY A 121 -5.12 10.09 -8.22
CA GLY A 121 -5.47 10.53 -9.58
C GLY A 121 -4.36 10.24 -10.59
N ARG A 122 -4.72 10.14 -11.88
CA ARG A 122 -3.77 9.92 -12.97
C ARG A 122 -2.88 11.14 -13.18
N LYS A 123 -3.49 12.33 -13.27
CA LYS A 123 -2.84 13.57 -13.71
C LYS A 123 -1.62 13.90 -12.86
N TRP A 124 -1.81 14.00 -11.55
CA TRP A 124 -0.77 14.47 -10.64
C TRP A 124 0.42 13.52 -10.54
N VAL A 125 0.20 12.22 -10.73
CA VAL A 125 1.30 11.25 -10.80
C VAL A 125 2.16 11.48 -12.05
N TYR A 126 1.57 11.72 -13.23
CA TYR A 126 2.37 12.11 -14.41
C TYR A 126 3.19 13.38 -14.18
N VAL A 127 2.57 14.44 -13.63
CA VAL A 127 3.23 15.74 -13.36
C VAL A 127 4.39 15.60 -12.38
N VAL A 128 4.22 14.85 -11.28
CA VAL A 128 5.29 14.61 -10.29
C VAL A 128 6.38 13.71 -10.86
N SER A 129 6.02 12.68 -11.64
CA SER A 129 6.98 11.78 -12.28
C SER A 129 7.89 12.52 -13.25
N ILE A 130 7.33 13.34 -14.14
CA ILE A 130 8.12 14.10 -15.14
C ILE A 130 8.96 15.22 -14.49
N PHE A 131 8.51 15.81 -13.38
CA PHE A 131 9.29 16.75 -12.58
C PHE A 131 10.57 16.08 -12.02
N PHE A 132 10.45 14.90 -11.41
CA PHE A 132 11.62 14.16 -10.93
C PHE A 132 12.51 13.70 -12.08
N TYR A 133 11.94 13.18 -13.18
CA TYR A 133 12.69 12.81 -14.38
C TYR A 133 13.53 13.99 -14.90
N THR A 134 12.93 15.19 -15.00
CA THR A 134 13.59 16.41 -15.45
C THR A 134 14.76 16.79 -14.54
N ILE A 135 14.58 16.76 -13.21
CA ILE A 135 15.64 17.09 -12.26
C ILE A 135 16.76 16.04 -12.27
N LEU A 136 16.42 14.76 -12.34
CA LEU A 136 17.38 13.66 -12.29
C LEU A 136 18.27 13.57 -13.55
N ASN A 137 17.78 14.03 -14.71
CA ASN A 137 18.59 14.13 -15.94
C ASN A 137 19.82 15.06 -15.77
N PHE A 138 19.84 16.02 -14.83
CA PHE A 138 21.04 16.80 -14.54
C PHE A 138 22.20 15.93 -14.03
N GLY A 139 21.90 14.83 -13.34
CA GLY A 139 22.91 13.86 -12.90
C GLY A 139 23.50 13.04 -14.05
N CYS A 140 22.71 12.77 -15.10
CA CYS A 140 23.18 12.16 -16.35
C CYS A 140 23.93 13.15 -17.26
N ALA A 141 23.57 14.45 -17.22
CA ALA A 141 24.27 15.50 -17.96
C ALA A 141 25.65 15.85 -17.37
N TYR A 142 25.81 15.76 -16.04
CA TYR A 142 27.06 16.11 -15.33
C TYR A 142 27.61 15.00 -14.40
N PRO A 143 27.74 13.74 -14.87
CA PRO A 143 28.34 12.66 -14.10
C PRO A 143 29.83 12.88 -13.88
N LEU A 144 30.27 12.55 -12.66
CA LEU A 144 31.68 12.58 -12.25
C LEU A 144 32.42 11.29 -12.65
N ASN A 145 31.72 10.15 -12.66
CA ASN A 145 32.24 8.83 -13.01
C ASN A 145 31.12 7.93 -13.56
N MET A 146 31.48 6.79 -14.16
CA MET A 146 30.50 5.87 -14.75
C MET A 146 29.48 5.29 -13.74
N PRO A 147 29.84 4.93 -12.49
CA PRO A 147 28.85 4.51 -11.49
C PRO A 147 27.80 5.58 -11.17
N MET A 148 28.17 6.87 -11.13
CA MET A 148 27.21 7.97 -10.97
C MET A 148 26.25 8.04 -12.17
N LEU A 149 26.76 7.88 -13.39
CA LEU A 149 25.91 7.86 -14.59
C LEU A 149 24.92 6.68 -14.55
N ALA A 150 25.38 5.46 -14.24
CA ALA A 150 24.52 4.28 -14.12
C ALA A 150 23.43 4.45 -13.03
N ILE A 151 23.76 5.04 -11.87
CA ILE A 151 22.78 5.33 -10.81
C ILE A 151 21.75 6.37 -11.26
N PHE A 152 22.17 7.47 -11.92
CA PHE A 152 21.20 8.45 -12.41
C PHE A 152 20.36 7.93 -13.58
N MET A 153 20.91 7.05 -14.45
CA MET A 153 20.14 6.33 -15.48
C MET A 153 19.03 5.46 -14.87
N PHE A 154 19.32 4.71 -13.80
CA PHE A 154 18.30 3.99 -13.03
C PHE A 154 17.22 4.94 -12.48
N LEU A 155 17.63 6.07 -11.89
CA LEU A 155 16.71 7.03 -11.28
C LEU A 155 15.82 7.75 -12.30
N ILE A 156 16.33 8.12 -13.49
CA ILE A 156 15.49 8.66 -14.57
C ILE A 156 14.61 7.58 -15.19
N GLY A 157 15.06 6.31 -15.29
CA GLY A 157 14.20 5.20 -15.73
C GLY A 157 13.01 5.00 -14.79
N LEU A 158 13.27 5.00 -13.47
CA LEU A 158 12.23 4.90 -12.44
C LEU A 158 11.27 6.11 -12.48
N ALA A 159 11.80 7.33 -12.58
CA ALA A 159 10.98 8.54 -12.69
C ALA A 159 10.27 8.71 -14.05
N GLY A 160 10.71 7.99 -15.09
CA GLY A 160 10.04 7.95 -16.40
C GLY A 160 8.93 6.92 -16.49
N SER A 161 8.96 5.86 -15.66
CA SER A 161 8.13 4.65 -15.84
C SER A 161 6.62 4.88 -15.91
N THR A 162 6.12 5.97 -15.32
CA THR A 162 4.69 6.34 -15.31
C THR A 162 4.11 6.40 -16.73
N SER A 163 4.88 6.85 -17.74
CA SER A 163 4.41 6.87 -19.14
C SER A 163 4.44 5.49 -19.83
N LEU A 164 5.05 4.47 -19.20
CA LEU A 164 5.00 3.09 -19.65
C LEU A 164 3.92 2.27 -18.93
N SER A 165 3.56 2.60 -17.68
CA SER A 165 2.58 1.81 -16.90
C SER A 165 1.19 2.42 -16.82
N ASN A 166 1.06 3.73 -16.64
CA ASN A 166 -0.21 4.33 -16.22
C ASN A 166 -1.12 4.72 -17.40
N VAL A 167 -0.59 4.70 -18.63
CA VAL A 167 -1.32 5.05 -19.85
C VAL A 167 -2.40 4.01 -20.16
N ALA A 168 -2.10 2.73 -19.98
CA ALA A 168 -3.07 1.64 -20.12
C ALA A 168 -4.27 1.79 -19.15
N GLY A 169 -4.01 2.18 -17.90
CA GLY A 169 -5.05 2.50 -16.93
C GLY A 169 -5.88 3.73 -17.32
N SER A 170 -5.20 4.78 -17.80
CA SER A 170 -5.84 6.01 -18.29
C SER A 170 -6.73 5.75 -19.53
N ILE A 171 -6.34 4.82 -20.40
CA ILE A 171 -7.17 4.32 -21.52
C ILE A 171 -8.39 3.54 -20.98
N GLY A 172 -8.21 2.70 -19.97
CA GLY A 172 -9.31 1.99 -19.30
C GLY A 172 -10.36 2.96 -18.74
N ASP A 173 -9.91 3.99 -18.01
CA ASP A 173 -10.79 5.03 -17.44
C ASP A 173 -11.61 5.76 -18.54
N LEU A 174 -11.00 6.06 -19.69
CA LEU A 174 -11.59 6.84 -20.79
C LEU A 174 -12.45 6.01 -21.79
N PHE A 175 -12.16 4.73 -21.98
CA PHE A 175 -12.80 3.91 -23.03
C PHE A 175 -13.60 2.72 -22.49
N GLY A 176 -13.31 2.24 -21.28
CA GLY A 176 -14.09 1.23 -20.55
C GLY A 176 -14.17 -0.14 -21.22
N ASN A 177 -15.10 -0.26 -22.16
CA ASN A 177 -15.41 -1.50 -22.87
C ASN A 177 -14.18 -2.06 -23.60
N SER A 178 -13.95 -3.36 -23.43
CA SER A 178 -12.83 -4.12 -24.00
C SER A 178 -12.72 -4.04 -25.52
N ASP A 179 -13.83 -3.85 -26.24
CA ASP A 179 -13.85 -3.54 -27.68
C ASP A 179 -13.28 -2.13 -27.97
N GLY A 180 -13.73 -1.12 -27.22
CA GLY A 180 -13.42 0.30 -27.47
C GLY A 180 -12.02 0.72 -27.04
N ALA A 181 -11.49 0.12 -25.96
CA ALA A 181 -10.13 0.37 -25.47
C ALA A 181 -9.04 -0.19 -26.40
N SER A 182 -9.38 -1.08 -27.34
CA SER A 182 -8.41 -1.79 -28.19
C SER A 182 -7.63 -0.85 -29.13
N GLN A 183 -8.31 0.13 -29.74
CA GLN A 183 -7.67 1.05 -30.70
C GLN A 183 -6.77 2.09 -30.02
N PRO A 184 -7.13 2.71 -28.88
CA PRO A 184 -6.20 3.49 -28.07
C PRO A 184 -5.01 2.67 -27.53
N MET A 185 -5.22 1.40 -27.17
CA MET A 185 -4.10 0.52 -26.77
C MET A 185 -3.11 0.29 -27.92
N ALA A 186 -3.56 0.31 -29.17
CA ALA A 186 -2.69 0.29 -30.35
C ALA A 186 -1.78 1.53 -30.43
N LEU A 187 -2.29 2.72 -30.07
CA LEU A 187 -1.49 3.95 -30.00
C LEU A 187 -0.46 3.90 -28.87
N PHE A 188 -0.80 3.30 -27.72
CA PHE A 188 0.14 3.05 -26.63
C PHE A 188 1.26 2.07 -27.03
N VAL A 189 0.91 1.00 -27.77
CA VAL A 189 1.89 0.05 -28.31
C VAL A 189 2.77 0.70 -29.38
N PHE A 190 2.21 1.58 -30.22
CA PHE A 190 2.96 2.41 -31.16
C PHE A 190 3.97 3.32 -30.44
N SER A 191 3.56 4.06 -29.39
CA SER A 191 4.48 4.98 -28.70
C SER A 191 5.62 4.27 -27.96
N ALA A 192 5.38 3.08 -27.43
CA ALA A 192 6.42 2.25 -26.82
C ALA A 192 7.52 1.85 -27.83
N ASN A 193 7.15 1.56 -29.08
CA ASN A 193 8.07 1.14 -30.15
C ASN A 193 8.71 2.32 -30.90
N ALA A 194 7.95 3.41 -31.08
CA ALA A 194 8.41 4.57 -31.84
C ALA A 194 9.51 5.36 -31.11
N GLY A 195 9.45 5.48 -29.78
CA GLY A 195 10.50 6.15 -28.99
C GLY A 195 11.90 5.56 -29.22
N PRO A 196 12.12 4.26 -28.95
CA PRO A 196 13.41 3.61 -29.17
C PRO A 196 13.89 3.71 -30.62
N SER A 197 13.00 3.49 -31.59
CA SER A 197 13.31 3.52 -33.04
C SER A 197 13.68 4.91 -33.57
N ILE A 198 13.25 5.99 -32.91
CA ILE A 198 13.62 7.37 -33.25
C ILE A 198 14.86 7.80 -32.45
N GLY A 199 15.08 7.23 -31.26
CA GLY A 199 16.07 7.72 -30.32
C GLY A 199 17.52 7.51 -30.73
N GLY A 200 17.86 6.41 -31.40
CA GLY A 200 19.22 6.20 -31.90
C GLY A 200 19.56 7.20 -33.02
N VAL A 201 18.68 7.38 -34.02
CA VAL A 201 18.74 8.45 -35.05
C VAL A 201 18.95 9.84 -34.44
N VAL A 202 18.26 10.17 -33.33
CA VAL A 202 18.45 11.45 -32.61
C VAL A 202 19.77 11.52 -31.84
N GLY A 203 20.25 10.39 -31.31
CA GLY A 203 21.52 10.31 -30.60
C GLY A 203 22.72 10.41 -31.52
N GLU A 204 22.68 9.73 -32.67
CA GLU A 204 23.71 9.77 -33.69
C GLU A 204 23.82 11.18 -34.32
N ALA A 205 22.68 11.85 -34.57
CA ALA A 205 22.67 13.24 -34.99
C ALA A 205 23.22 14.24 -33.94
N ILE A 206 23.33 13.84 -32.67
CA ILE A 206 24.05 14.57 -31.62
C ILE A 206 25.54 14.18 -31.63
N ALA A 207 25.85 12.89 -31.81
CA ALA A 207 27.21 12.32 -31.80
C ALA A 207 28.08 12.76 -32.98
N GLU A 208 27.53 12.77 -34.22
CA GLU A 208 28.21 13.27 -35.42
C GLU A 208 28.57 14.76 -35.32
N ASN A 209 27.85 15.53 -34.50
CA ASN A 209 28.08 16.96 -34.33
C ASN A 209 29.20 17.23 -33.32
N THR A 210 30.40 17.50 -33.82
CA THR A 210 31.62 17.78 -33.04
C THR A 210 31.50 18.94 -32.03
N ASN A 211 30.46 19.77 -32.09
CA ASN A 211 30.18 20.83 -31.11
C ASN A 211 29.35 20.34 -29.91
N LEU A 212 28.77 19.13 -29.98
CA LEU A 212 27.84 18.57 -29.00
C LEU A 212 28.41 17.30 -28.35
N SER A 213 28.91 17.43 -27.11
CA SER A 213 29.19 16.24 -26.28
C SER A 213 27.90 15.52 -25.87
N PHE A 214 27.96 14.19 -25.62
CA PHE A 214 26.86 13.33 -25.14
C PHE A 214 25.93 13.95 -24.07
N LYS A 215 26.44 14.86 -23.22
CA LYS A 215 25.66 15.63 -22.24
C LYS A 215 24.41 16.29 -22.83
N TRP A 216 24.45 16.66 -24.11
CA TRP A 216 23.33 17.29 -24.81
C TRP A 216 22.09 16.41 -24.91
N VAL A 217 22.23 15.08 -24.95
CA VAL A 217 21.12 14.13 -24.83
C VAL A 217 20.27 14.45 -23.59
N PHE A 218 20.94 14.56 -22.44
CA PHE A 218 20.29 14.81 -21.16
C PHE A 218 19.87 16.27 -20.96
N LEU A 219 20.56 17.24 -21.58
CA LEU A 219 20.14 18.66 -21.58
C LEU A 219 18.88 18.89 -22.42
N ILE A 220 18.75 18.22 -23.57
CA ILE A 220 17.53 18.23 -24.39
C ILE A 220 16.37 17.59 -23.60
N ASN A 221 16.61 16.49 -22.91
CA ASN A 221 15.64 15.89 -22.00
C ASN A 221 15.16 16.83 -20.88
N ILE A 222 16.05 17.65 -20.31
CA ILE A 222 15.67 18.65 -19.30
C ILE A 222 14.70 19.69 -19.89
N ILE A 223 14.99 20.20 -21.09
CA ILE A 223 14.17 21.22 -21.77
C ILE A 223 12.78 20.65 -22.12
N ILE A 224 12.74 19.47 -22.74
CA ILE A 224 11.49 18.83 -23.17
C ILE A 224 10.68 18.32 -21.96
N GLY A 225 11.33 17.76 -20.94
CA GLY A 225 10.68 17.35 -19.69
C GLY A 225 10.03 18.51 -18.94
N ALA A 226 10.69 19.68 -18.87
CA ALA A 226 10.12 20.89 -18.31
C ALA A 226 8.89 21.39 -19.09
N ALA A 227 8.90 21.29 -20.43
CA ALA A 227 7.74 21.61 -21.26
C ALA A 227 6.57 20.63 -21.02
N TYR A 228 6.84 19.33 -20.92
CA TYR A 228 5.81 18.33 -20.59
C TYR A 228 5.22 18.54 -19.19
N MET A 229 6.03 18.86 -18.18
CA MET A 229 5.55 19.19 -16.83
C MET A 229 4.48 20.31 -16.84
N VAL A 230 4.72 21.35 -17.63
CA VAL A 230 3.74 22.45 -17.82
C VAL A 230 2.52 21.96 -18.59
N ALA A 231 2.69 21.27 -19.72
CA ALA A 231 1.57 20.78 -20.55
C ALA A 231 0.64 19.81 -19.79
N LEU A 232 1.20 18.84 -19.05
CA LEU A 232 0.47 17.86 -18.24
C LEU A 232 -0.30 18.52 -17.07
N SER A 233 0.13 19.70 -16.63
CA SER A 233 -0.62 20.49 -15.63
C SER A 233 -1.96 21.02 -16.18
N PHE A 234 -2.15 21.09 -17.50
CA PHE A 234 -3.42 21.47 -18.15
C PHE A 234 -4.28 20.28 -18.61
N VAL A 235 -3.72 19.07 -18.68
CA VAL A 235 -4.48 17.84 -18.97
C VAL A 235 -5.54 17.62 -17.87
N PRO A 236 -6.79 17.23 -18.20
CA PRO A 236 -7.81 16.94 -17.19
C PRO A 236 -7.51 15.63 -16.44
N GLU A 237 -7.95 15.53 -15.19
CA GLU A 237 -7.92 14.25 -14.45
C GLU A 237 -8.87 13.25 -15.12
N THR A 238 -8.47 11.98 -15.26
CA THR A 238 -9.25 10.94 -15.94
C THR A 238 -9.80 9.87 -15.00
N LEU A 239 -9.36 9.81 -13.73
CA LEU A 239 -9.85 8.82 -12.78
C LEU A 239 -11.33 9.12 -12.41
N PRO A 240 -12.31 8.25 -12.75
CA PRO A 240 -13.73 8.59 -12.60
C PRO A 240 -14.15 8.90 -11.15
N ARG A 241 -13.45 8.28 -10.19
CA ARG A 241 -13.62 8.45 -8.74
C ARG A 241 -13.35 9.88 -8.24
N LEU A 242 -12.58 10.68 -8.99
CA LEU A 242 -12.32 12.09 -8.69
C LEU A 242 -13.18 13.01 -9.56
N VAL A 243 -13.24 12.72 -10.87
CA VAL A 243 -13.95 13.54 -11.86
C VAL A 243 -15.44 13.68 -11.56
N ILE A 244 -16.13 12.59 -11.19
CA ILE A 244 -17.57 12.60 -11.00
C ILE A 244 -17.98 13.46 -9.79
N PRO A 245 -17.42 13.28 -8.58
CA PRO A 245 -17.70 14.17 -7.44
C PRO A 245 -17.33 15.64 -7.70
N GLU A 246 -16.18 15.90 -8.34
CA GLU A 246 -15.74 17.25 -8.68
C GLU A 246 -16.77 17.96 -9.58
N ARG A 247 -17.21 17.31 -10.67
CA ARG A 247 -18.19 17.88 -11.61
C ARG A 247 -19.57 18.10 -10.98
N ILE A 248 -20.05 17.15 -10.18
CA ILE A 248 -21.33 17.28 -9.46
C ILE A 248 -21.30 18.49 -8.51
N SER A 249 -20.19 18.70 -7.78
CA SER A 249 -20.06 19.84 -6.88
C SER A 249 -20.00 21.19 -7.60
N ILE A 250 -19.38 21.25 -8.78
CA ILE A 250 -19.22 22.49 -9.58
C ILE A 250 -20.55 22.92 -10.22
N GLU A 251 -21.40 21.99 -10.63
CA GLU A 251 -22.69 22.30 -11.28
C GLU A 251 -23.84 22.65 -10.30
N GLY A 252 -23.56 22.79 -9.00
CA GLY A 252 -24.52 23.34 -8.03
C GLY A 252 -25.79 22.52 -7.80
N LYS A 253 -25.80 21.23 -8.19
CA LYS A 253 -26.93 20.31 -8.00
C LYS A 253 -26.94 19.77 -6.56
N SER A 254 -27.32 20.63 -5.62
CA SER A 254 -27.24 20.45 -4.16
C SER A 254 -27.94 19.21 -3.59
N ASN A 255 -28.80 18.54 -4.37
CA ASN A 255 -29.61 17.40 -3.91
C ASN A 255 -29.01 16.03 -4.27
N VAL A 256 -27.73 15.96 -4.65
CA VAL A 256 -26.99 14.69 -4.67
C VAL A 256 -26.44 14.47 -3.25
N PRO A 257 -26.95 13.50 -2.45
CA PRO A 257 -26.37 13.21 -1.14
C PRO A 257 -24.90 12.81 -1.30
N ASN A 258 -24.04 13.18 -0.35
CA ASN A 258 -22.61 12.86 -0.38
C ASN A 258 -22.38 11.35 -0.66
N VAL A 259 -21.95 11.02 -1.88
CA VAL A 259 -21.88 9.63 -2.33
C VAL A 259 -20.61 8.95 -1.83
N VAL A 260 -20.80 7.77 -1.26
CA VAL A 260 -19.75 6.88 -0.75
C VAL A 260 -18.76 6.47 -1.84
N ILE A 261 -17.47 6.75 -1.63
CA ILE A 261 -16.39 6.19 -2.44
C ILE A 261 -16.09 4.76 -1.95
N ARG A 262 -16.18 3.77 -2.84
CA ARG A 262 -15.87 2.36 -2.55
C ARG A 262 -14.37 2.14 -2.29
N GLU A 263 -13.94 1.91 -1.04
CA GLU A 263 -12.57 1.43 -0.75
C GLU A 263 -12.28 0.10 -1.49
N PHE A 264 -11.06 -0.06 -2.00
CA PHE A 264 -10.60 -1.28 -2.69
C PHE A 264 -10.72 -2.54 -1.81
N LYS A 265 -10.62 -2.31 -0.49
CA LYS A 265 -10.81 -3.23 0.63
C LYS A 265 -12.15 -3.98 0.60
N TYR A 266 -13.25 -3.33 0.17
CA TYR A 266 -14.58 -3.96 0.11
C TYR A 266 -14.61 -5.10 -0.92
N ALA A 267 -14.10 -4.82 -2.13
CA ALA A 267 -13.95 -5.84 -3.16
C ALA A 267 -13.04 -6.97 -2.68
N LEU A 268 -11.92 -6.68 -2.02
CA LEU A 268 -11.04 -7.73 -1.50
C LEU A 268 -11.68 -8.55 -0.35
N GLN A 269 -12.49 -7.94 0.51
CA GLN A 269 -13.18 -8.66 1.60
C GLN A 269 -14.17 -9.68 1.02
N SER A 270 -15.05 -9.27 0.10
CA SER A 270 -15.98 -10.19 -0.57
C SER A 270 -15.25 -11.24 -1.40
N ILE A 271 -14.21 -10.86 -2.16
CA ILE A 271 -13.31 -11.77 -2.90
C ILE A 271 -12.63 -12.81 -1.99
N THR A 272 -12.34 -12.46 -0.73
CA THR A 272 -11.71 -13.39 0.24
C THR A 272 -12.71 -14.15 1.11
N GLY A 273 -14.01 -14.14 0.76
CA GLY A 273 -15.05 -14.88 1.47
C GLY A 273 -15.33 -14.34 2.87
N LYS A 274 -14.98 -13.08 3.15
CA LYS A 274 -15.31 -12.39 4.39
C LYS A 274 -16.52 -11.50 4.13
N LYS A 275 -17.44 -11.41 5.11
CA LYS A 275 -18.35 -10.26 5.15
C LYS A 275 -17.48 -8.98 5.18
N PRO A 276 -17.75 -7.98 4.34
CA PRO A 276 -17.10 -6.69 4.46
C PRO A 276 -17.55 -6.01 5.76
N ASP A 277 -16.60 -5.45 6.49
CA ASP A 277 -16.85 -4.80 7.78
C ASP A 277 -17.53 -3.43 7.57
N PHE A 278 -18.83 -3.44 7.31
CA PHE A 278 -19.66 -2.24 7.44
C PHE A 278 -19.76 -1.86 8.93
N MET A 279 -19.23 -0.70 9.29
CA MET A 279 -19.81 0.07 10.39
C MET A 279 -20.70 1.14 9.78
N LEU A 280 -22.01 0.97 9.93
CA LEU A 280 -22.93 2.10 9.79
C LEU A 280 -22.67 3.02 11.00
N ASN A 281 -22.61 4.33 10.79
CA ASN A 281 -22.66 5.27 11.91
C ASN A 281 -24.13 5.35 12.37
N ASP A 282 -24.42 4.89 13.58
CA ASP A 282 -25.79 4.91 14.15
C ASP A 282 -26.39 6.32 14.25
N THR A 283 -25.58 7.37 14.12
CA THR A 283 -25.96 8.79 14.18
C THR A 283 -26.81 9.32 13.02
N ILE A 284 -27.21 8.46 12.06
CA ILE A 284 -28.06 8.85 10.92
C ILE A 284 -29.56 8.59 11.20
N ALA A 285 -29.90 7.88 12.28
CA ALA A 285 -31.30 7.55 12.62
C ALA A 285 -32.15 8.76 13.07
N ASP A 286 -31.52 9.81 13.59
CA ASP A 286 -32.20 10.95 14.25
C ASP A 286 -32.32 12.22 13.36
N THR A 287 -31.94 12.16 12.08
CA THR A 287 -32.18 13.27 11.14
C THR A 287 -33.51 13.10 10.41
N GLU A 288 -34.48 13.99 10.69
CA GLU A 288 -35.84 13.99 10.10
C GLU A 288 -35.89 14.16 8.57
N ASP A 289 -34.74 14.45 7.93
CA ASP A 289 -34.63 14.79 6.51
C ASP A 289 -33.82 13.70 5.75
N PRO A 290 -34.48 12.72 5.10
CA PRO A 290 -33.85 11.49 4.60
C PRO A 290 -32.88 11.66 3.41
N ASN A 291 -32.66 12.90 2.96
CA ASN A 291 -31.82 13.25 1.81
C ASN A 291 -30.41 13.72 2.20
N ASN A 292 -30.11 13.96 3.49
CA ASN A 292 -28.87 14.64 3.89
C ASN A 292 -27.68 13.70 4.21
N ALA A 293 -26.94 13.37 3.14
CA ALA A 293 -25.49 13.15 3.12
C ALA A 293 -24.82 12.11 4.06
N VAL A 294 -24.34 11.00 3.49
CA VAL A 294 -23.45 10.05 4.17
C VAL A 294 -22.03 10.62 4.28
N THR A 295 -21.44 10.58 5.48
CA THR A 295 -20.07 11.11 5.71
C THR A 295 -19.02 10.04 5.44
N VAL A 296 -18.04 10.33 4.56
CA VAL A 296 -17.00 9.37 4.16
C VAL A 296 -15.86 9.32 5.18
N GLN A 297 -15.54 8.12 5.67
CA GLN A 297 -14.37 7.88 6.51
C GLN A 297 -13.09 8.19 5.71
N LYS A 298 -12.23 9.07 6.22
CA LYS A 298 -11.01 9.52 5.53
C LYS A 298 -10.00 8.37 5.45
N MET A 299 -9.84 7.80 4.26
CA MET A 299 -8.94 6.67 3.96
C MET A 299 -7.58 6.81 4.64
N ASP A 300 -7.12 5.73 5.28
CA ASP A 300 -5.73 5.62 5.72
C ASP A 300 -4.83 5.34 4.51
N VAL A 301 -4.50 6.43 3.81
CA VAL A 301 -3.67 6.44 2.60
C VAL A 301 -2.37 5.65 2.80
N LEU A 302 -1.80 5.62 4.01
CA LEU A 302 -0.55 4.90 4.27
C LEU A 302 -0.75 3.38 4.27
N ASN A 303 -1.86 2.90 4.85
CA ASN A 303 -2.21 1.49 4.84
C ASN A 303 -2.72 1.03 3.46
N GLU A 304 -3.44 1.87 2.72
CA GLU A 304 -3.85 1.54 1.35
C GLU A 304 -2.66 1.56 0.37
N MET A 305 -1.78 2.56 0.42
CA MET A 305 -0.51 2.56 -0.34
C MET A 305 0.31 1.31 -0.04
N ARG A 306 0.47 0.95 1.24
CA ARG A 306 1.18 -0.27 1.65
C ARG A 306 0.51 -1.53 1.10
N PHE A 307 -0.83 -1.57 1.05
CA PHE A 307 -1.58 -2.70 0.51
C PHE A 307 -1.41 -2.85 -1.00
N ILE A 308 -1.60 -1.79 -1.80
CA ILE A 308 -1.53 -1.87 -3.26
C ILE A 308 -0.08 -2.06 -3.74
N LEU A 309 0.91 -1.43 -3.08
CA LEU A 309 2.35 -1.69 -3.31
C LEU A 309 2.71 -3.16 -3.10
N VAL A 310 2.20 -3.78 -2.02
CA VAL A 310 2.37 -5.23 -1.79
C VAL A 310 1.58 -6.05 -2.81
N MET A 311 0.46 -5.56 -3.33
CA MET A 311 -0.37 -6.31 -4.28
C MET A 311 0.34 -6.57 -5.61
N ALA A 312 0.98 -5.58 -6.23
CA ALA A 312 1.69 -5.79 -7.50
C ALA A 312 2.82 -6.82 -7.36
N LEU A 313 3.68 -6.66 -6.34
CA LEU A 313 4.76 -7.59 -6.01
C LEU A 313 4.24 -8.99 -5.65
N LYS A 314 3.09 -9.07 -4.99
CA LYS A 314 2.42 -10.35 -4.68
C LYS A 314 1.86 -11.02 -5.93
N MET A 315 1.15 -10.30 -6.80
CA MET A 315 0.59 -10.84 -8.04
C MET A 315 1.68 -11.42 -8.94
N MET A 316 2.83 -10.74 -9.05
CA MET A 316 4.03 -11.21 -9.73
C MET A 316 4.55 -12.57 -9.21
N CYS A 317 4.29 -12.91 -7.94
CA CYS A 317 4.73 -14.18 -7.32
C CYS A 317 3.60 -15.18 -7.03
N THR A 318 2.32 -14.80 -7.13
CA THR A 318 1.19 -15.67 -6.72
C THR A 318 0.11 -15.92 -7.78
N GLU A 319 0.10 -15.20 -8.90
CA GLU A 319 -0.85 -15.42 -10.00
C GLU A 319 -0.15 -16.11 -11.19
N PRO A 320 -0.34 -17.43 -11.41
CA PRO A 320 0.36 -18.18 -12.46
C PRO A 320 0.22 -17.61 -13.88
N ILE A 321 -0.90 -16.94 -14.17
CA ILE A 321 -1.13 -16.31 -15.47
C ILE A 321 -0.19 -15.10 -15.70
N ILE A 322 0.09 -14.30 -14.66
CA ILE A 322 1.03 -13.17 -14.73
C ILE A 322 2.45 -13.68 -14.83
N ILE A 323 2.82 -14.69 -14.03
CA ILE A 323 4.14 -15.34 -14.09
C ILE A 323 4.41 -15.84 -15.52
N PHE A 324 3.50 -16.65 -16.08
CA PHE A 324 3.63 -17.18 -17.44
C PHE A 324 3.77 -16.06 -18.49
N LEU A 325 2.86 -15.07 -18.48
CA LEU A 325 2.89 -13.99 -19.46
C LEU A 325 4.14 -13.12 -19.33
N SER A 326 4.61 -12.83 -18.12
CA SER A 326 5.83 -12.01 -17.91
C SER A 326 7.12 -12.72 -18.36
N LEU A 327 7.21 -14.04 -18.14
CA LEU A 327 8.36 -14.83 -18.62
C LEU A 327 8.32 -14.95 -20.14
N PHE A 328 7.14 -15.20 -20.71
CA PHE A 328 6.95 -15.29 -22.16
C PHE A 328 7.25 -13.96 -22.85
N ASN A 329 6.75 -12.83 -22.32
CA ASN A 329 7.02 -11.50 -22.86
C ASN A 329 8.49 -11.10 -22.69
N GLY A 330 9.11 -11.38 -21.54
CA GLY A 330 10.54 -11.15 -21.33
C GLY A 330 11.43 -11.91 -22.32
N PHE A 331 11.03 -13.13 -22.70
CA PHE A 331 11.72 -13.91 -23.73
C PHE A 331 11.51 -13.34 -25.15
N ALA A 332 10.28 -13.00 -25.54
CA ALA A 332 10.00 -12.41 -26.85
C ALA A 332 10.68 -11.04 -27.03
N TYR A 333 10.54 -10.16 -26.03
CA TYR A 333 11.18 -8.84 -26.00
C TYR A 333 12.71 -8.95 -25.87
N GLY A 334 13.23 -9.98 -25.20
CA GLY A 334 14.65 -10.32 -25.20
C GLY A 334 15.19 -10.71 -26.58
N LEU A 335 14.43 -11.46 -27.38
CA LEU A 335 14.78 -11.73 -28.78
C LEU A 335 14.78 -10.45 -29.64
N LEU A 336 13.95 -9.46 -29.32
CA LEU A 336 14.00 -8.14 -29.97
C LEU A 336 15.30 -7.40 -29.61
N PHE A 337 15.69 -7.32 -28.34
CA PHE A 337 16.97 -6.71 -27.94
C PHE A 337 18.17 -7.41 -28.60
N LEU A 338 18.21 -8.75 -28.60
CA LEU A 338 19.24 -9.53 -29.30
C LEU A 338 19.24 -9.33 -30.82
N TYR A 339 18.10 -8.93 -31.41
CA TYR A 339 18.03 -8.57 -32.83
C TYR A 339 18.55 -7.14 -33.11
N LEU A 340 18.25 -6.18 -32.23
CA LEU A 340 18.68 -4.78 -32.38
C LEU A 340 20.20 -4.62 -32.27
N ASP A 341 20.83 -5.44 -31.43
CA ASP A 341 22.28 -5.45 -31.15
C ASP A 341 23.11 -5.76 -32.42
N GLY A 342 22.77 -6.85 -33.12
CA GLY A 342 23.47 -7.28 -34.34
C GLY A 342 23.16 -6.47 -35.61
N ILE A 343 22.42 -5.36 -35.55
CA ILE A 343 22.04 -4.59 -36.74
C ILE A 343 23.24 -3.84 -37.36
N PHE A 344 24.15 -3.32 -36.54
CA PHE A 344 25.30 -2.54 -37.03
C PHE A 344 26.29 -3.40 -37.84
N ASP A 345 26.54 -4.66 -37.44
CA ASP A 345 27.26 -5.66 -38.23
C ASP A 345 26.71 -5.76 -39.65
N VAL A 346 25.38 -5.78 -39.80
CA VAL A 346 24.73 -6.01 -41.09
C VAL A 346 24.81 -4.76 -41.96
N PHE A 347 24.46 -3.60 -41.43
CA PHE A 347 24.31 -2.40 -42.24
C PHE A 347 25.61 -1.60 -42.39
N VAL A 348 26.38 -1.39 -41.31
CA VAL A 348 27.65 -0.67 -41.37
C VAL A 348 28.75 -1.58 -41.91
N TYR A 349 29.02 -2.72 -41.26
CA TYR A 349 30.18 -3.55 -41.62
C TYR A 349 29.98 -4.37 -42.90
N ASN A 350 28.88 -5.13 -43.01
CA ASN A 350 28.64 -6.00 -44.17
C ASN A 350 28.07 -5.27 -45.41
N ASN A 351 27.44 -4.10 -45.26
CA ASN A 351 26.83 -3.34 -46.38
C ASN A 351 27.43 -1.94 -46.61
N GLY A 352 28.36 -1.47 -45.77
CA GLY A 352 29.08 -0.20 -45.99
C GLY A 352 28.25 1.08 -45.81
N LEU A 353 27.15 1.03 -45.06
CA LEU A 353 26.33 2.21 -44.75
C LEU A 353 26.96 3.03 -43.61
N SER A 354 26.65 4.33 -43.53
CA SER A 354 27.02 5.14 -42.37
C SER A 354 26.23 4.72 -41.12
N TYR A 355 26.74 5.03 -39.93
CA TYR A 355 26.04 4.79 -38.66
C TYR A 355 24.65 5.41 -38.65
N MET A 356 24.52 6.69 -39.03
CA MET A 356 23.23 7.37 -39.22
C MET A 356 22.30 6.68 -40.26
N SER A 357 22.85 6.03 -41.28
CA SER A 357 22.06 5.26 -42.26
C SER A 357 21.62 3.89 -41.73
N ALA A 358 22.43 3.26 -40.85
CA ALA A 358 22.05 2.04 -40.14
C ALA A 358 20.97 2.32 -39.08
N GLU A 359 21.11 3.42 -38.34
CA GLU A 359 20.10 3.94 -37.40
C GLU A 359 18.75 4.18 -38.07
N LEU A 360 18.74 4.78 -39.26
CA LEU A 360 17.51 4.96 -40.05
C LEU A 360 16.80 3.64 -40.42
N THR A 361 17.47 2.47 -40.34
CA THR A 361 16.81 1.19 -40.58
C THR A 361 15.81 0.82 -39.48
N TYR A 362 16.02 1.25 -38.23
CA TYR A 362 15.10 0.99 -37.11
C TYR A 362 13.71 1.61 -37.31
N LEU A 363 13.57 2.59 -38.22
CA LEU A 363 12.27 3.13 -38.62
C LEU A 363 11.35 2.08 -39.26
N ASN A 364 11.87 0.92 -39.70
CA ASN A 364 11.04 -0.20 -40.15
C ASN A 364 10.11 -0.74 -39.04
N PHE A 365 10.47 -0.63 -37.77
CA PHE A 365 9.59 -0.94 -36.63
C PHE A 365 8.47 0.09 -36.49
N VAL A 366 8.74 1.37 -36.74
CA VAL A 366 7.71 2.43 -36.74
C VAL A 366 6.67 2.18 -37.84
N VAL A 367 7.12 1.77 -39.03
CA VAL A 367 6.22 1.37 -40.13
C VAL A 367 5.48 0.06 -39.81
N GLY A 368 6.15 -0.92 -39.20
CA GLY A 368 5.55 -2.18 -38.76
C GLY A 368 4.42 -1.97 -37.74
N VAL A 369 4.68 -1.22 -36.67
CA VAL A 369 3.67 -0.93 -35.64
C VAL A 369 2.57 0.02 -36.13
N SER A 370 2.84 0.84 -37.16
CA SER A 370 1.78 1.56 -37.90
C SER A 370 0.83 0.60 -38.61
N VAL A 371 1.33 -0.48 -39.21
CA VAL A 371 0.47 -1.56 -39.75
C VAL A 371 -0.29 -2.29 -38.64
N VAL A 372 0.31 -2.47 -37.45
CA VAL A 372 -0.40 -3.04 -36.29
C VAL A 372 -1.64 -2.20 -35.91
N ILE A 373 -1.55 -0.86 -35.89
CA ILE A 373 -2.72 0.03 -35.68
C ILE A 373 -3.83 -0.28 -36.69
N CYS A 374 -3.49 -0.51 -37.96
CA CYS A 374 -4.43 -0.85 -39.03
C CYS A 374 -5.00 -2.28 -38.93
N LEU A 375 -4.33 -3.19 -38.23
CA LEU A 375 -4.79 -4.56 -37.98
C LEU A 375 -5.71 -4.70 -36.75
N VAL A 376 -5.67 -3.74 -35.81
CA VAL A 376 -6.51 -3.78 -34.58
C VAL A 376 -8.02 -3.84 -34.85
N PRO A 377 -8.60 -3.16 -35.87
CA PRO A 377 -10.00 -3.36 -36.23
C PRO A 377 -10.34 -4.81 -36.59
N ILE A 378 -9.42 -5.53 -37.24
CA ILE A 378 -9.57 -6.96 -37.59
C ILE A 378 -9.47 -7.82 -36.33
N GLN A 379 -8.50 -7.57 -35.46
CA GLN A 379 -8.36 -8.28 -34.17
C GLN A 379 -9.63 -8.09 -33.31
N THR A 380 -10.14 -6.86 -33.23
CA THR A 380 -11.35 -6.50 -32.47
C THR A 380 -12.60 -7.16 -33.06
N TYR A 381 -12.73 -7.21 -34.40
CA TYR A 381 -13.80 -7.97 -35.06
C TYR A 381 -13.72 -9.48 -34.75
N LEU A 382 -12.54 -10.09 -34.81
CA LEU A 382 -12.33 -11.51 -34.50
C LEU A 382 -12.60 -11.87 -33.04
N PHE A 383 -12.37 -10.91 -32.12
CA PHE A 383 -12.69 -11.00 -30.69
C PHE A 383 -14.20 -10.86 -30.44
N LYS A 384 -14.84 -9.80 -30.97
CA LYS A 384 -16.28 -9.56 -30.89
C LYS A 384 -17.09 -10.73 -31.48
N ARG A 385 -16.63 -11.29 -32.61
CA ARG A 385 -17.19 -12.51 -33.23
C ARG A 385 -16.98 -13.79 -32.42
N ASP A 386 -15.99 -13.84 -31.51
CA ASP A 386 -15.88 -14.93 -30.52
C ASP A 386 -16.91 -14.74 -29.40
N ARG A 387 -16.95 -13.53 -28.82
CA ARG A 387 -17.86 -13.17 -27.73
C ARG A 387 -19.33 -13.45 -28.11
N LEU A 388 -19.74 -13.02 -29.30
CA LEU A 388 -21.10 -13.27 -29.81
C LEU A 388 -21.40 -14.77 -30.04
N LYS A 389 -20.39 -15.60 -30.35
CA LYS A 389 -20.58 -17.06 -30.47
C LYS A 389 -20.68 -17.76 -29.12
N ASN A 390 -20.04 -17.22 -28.08
CA ASN A 390 -20.03 -17.77 -26.72
C ASN A 390 -21.10 -17.12 -25.82
N GLY A 391 -22.30 -16.86 -26.37
CA GLY A 391 -23.44 -16.32 -25.60
C GLY A 391 -23.24 -14.90 -25.05
N GLY A 392 -22.30 -14.11 -25.60
CA GLY A 392 -21.96 -12.78 -25.10
C GLY A 392 -20.80 -12.77 -24.10
N ILE A 393 -20.29 -13.93 -23.66
CA ILE A 393 -19.22 -14.03 -22.66
C ILE A 393 -17.86 -13.68 -23.31
N PRO A 394 -17.10 -12.67 -22.81
CA PRO A 394 -15.76 -12.38 -23.30
C PRO A 394 -14.80 -13.51 -22.94
N ARG A 395 -14.07 -14.01 -23.93
CA ARG A 395 -12.99 -15.01 -23.75
C ARG A 395 -11.65 -14.32 -24.01
N PRO A 396 -10.87 -13.93 -22.98
CA PRO A 396 -9.58 -13.25 -23.14
C PRO A 396 -8.64 -13.97 -24.11
N GLU A 397 -8.64 -15.31 -24.11
CA GLU A 397 -7.82 -16.13 -25.02
C GLU A 397 -8.07 -15.81 -26.51
N ALA A 398 -9.24 -15.29 -26.88
CA ALA A 398 -9.57 -14.91 -28.25
C ALA A 398 -8.78 -13.69 -28.78
N ARG A 399 -8.10 -12.91 -27.92
CA ARG A 399 -7.19 -11.82 -28.33
C ARG A 399 -6.04 -12.32 -29.20
N PHE A 400 -5.58 -13.55 -28.97
CA PHE A 400 -4.46 -14.17 -29.69
C PHE A 400 -4.84 -14.78 -31.06
N LYS A 401 -6.10 -14.69 -31.49
CA LYS A 401 -6.55 -15.28 -32.77
C LYS A 401 -5.77 -14.81 -33.98
N LEU A 402 -5.42 -13.53 -34.03
CA LEU A 402 -4.60 -12.96 -35.10
C LEU A 402 -3.12 -13.34 -34.90
N SER A 403 -2.67 -13.33 -33.65
CA SER A 403 -1.32 -13.75 -33.22
C SER A 403 -0.99 -15.20 -33.59
N LEU A 404 -1.96 -16.11 -33.66
CA LEU A 404 -1.76 -17.49 -34.16
C LEU A 404 -1.16 -17.53 -35.57
N VAL A 405 -1.47 -16.54 -36.42
CA VAL A 405 -0.89 -16.41 -37.76
C VAL A 405 0.38 -15.56 -37.71
N THR A 406 0.33 -14.39 -37.07
CA THR A 406 1.45 -13.43 -37.13
C THR A 406 2.67 -13.82 -36.29
N VAL A 407 2.55 -14.73 -35.31
CA VAL A 407 3.70 -15.23 -34.53
C VAL A 407 4.73 -15.95 -35.39
N TRP A 408 4.33 -16.54 -36.52
CA TRP A 408 5.26 -17.11 -37.50
C TRP A 408 6.20 -16.05 -38.12
N GLY A 409 5.85 -14.76 -38.03
CA GLY A 409 6.72 -13.65 -38.40
C GLY A 409 8.03 -13.59 -37.62
N PHE A 410 8.09 -14.11 -36.38
CA PHE A 410 9.34 -14.18 -35.61
C PHE A 410 10.41 -15.06 -36.31
N PRO A 411 10.21 -16.39 -36.50
CA PRO A 411 11.20 -17.22 -37.18
C PRO A 411 11.36 -16.88 -38.65
N ILE A 412 10.29 -16.44 -39.34
CA ILE A 412 10.39 -16.02 -40.75
C ILE A 412 11.29 -14.80 -40.90
N SER A 413 11.11 -13.75 -40.07
CA SER A 413 11.98 -12.57 -40.07
C SER A 413 13.42 -12.94 -39.74
N LEU A 414 13.65 -13.59 -38.60
CA LEU A 414 15.00 -13.83 -38.09
C LEU A 414 15.82 -14.73 -39.01
N LEU A 415 15.21 -15.76 -39.61
CA LEU A 415 15.89 -16.60 -40.60
C LEU A 415 16.10 -15.87 -41.94
N TRP A 416 15.13 -15.10 -42.43
CA TRP A 416 15.30 -14.28 -43.65
C TRP A 416 16.46 -13.28 -43.46
N PHE A 417 16.48 -12.56 -42.34
CA PHE A 417 17.56 -11.62 -41.98
C PHE A 417 18.91 -12.35 -41.94
N ALA A 418 19.02 -13.48 -41.23
CA ALA A 418 20.23 -14.29 -41.15
C ALA A 418 20.78 -14.75 -42.51
N PHE A 419 19.90 -15.11 -43.46
CA PHE A 419 20.31 -15.56 -44.79
C PHE A 419 20.53 -14.42 -45.80
N THR A 420 20.28 -13.16 -45.43
CA THR A 420 20.45 -11.98 -46.31
C THR A 420 21.39 -10.91 -45.74
N CYS A 421 21.97 -11.13 -44.56
CA CYS A 421 22.84 -10.16 -43.88
C CYS A 421 24.25 -9.97 -44.46
N SER A 422 24.68 -10.80 -45.42
CA SER A 422 26.10 -10.97 -45.76
C SER A 422 26.60 -10.08 -46.92
N GLY A 423 26.07 -8.86 -47.08
CA GLY A 423 26.46 -7.87 -48.10
C GLY A 423 26.12 -8.19 -49.56
N ASN A 424 26.18 -9.46 -49.95
CA ASN A 424 25.92 -9.98 -51.30
C ASN A 424 24.44 -9.90 -51.73
N VAL A 425 23.54 -9.50 -50.83
CA VAL A 425 22.10 -9.31 -51.06
C VAL A 425 21.76 -7.88 -50.71
N SER A 426 20.96 -7.21 -51.55
CA SER A 426 20.55 -5.81 -51.33
C SER A 426 20.04 -5.58 -49.91
N TYR A 427 20.57 -4.56 -49.23
CA TYR A 427 20.25 -4.18 -47.85
C TYR A 427 18.74 -3.95 -47.60
N TRP A 428 17.95 -3.69 -48.64
CA TRP A 428 16.48 -3.66 -48.53
C TRP A 428 15.86 -4.99 -48.06
N SER A 429 16.51 -6.12 -48.35
CA SER A 429 16.04 -7.45 -47.95
C SER A 429 16.03 -7.65 -46.42
N PRO A 430 17.14 -7.43 -45.67
CA PRO A 430 17.10 -7.45 -44.21
C PRO A 430 16.22 -6.34 -43.61
N ILE A 431 16.08 -5.16 -44.23
CA ILE A 431 15.13 -4.12 -43.76
C ILE A 431 13.68 -4.63 -43.83
N VAL A 432 13.29 -5.30 -44.92
CA VAL A 432 11.94 -5.89 -45.07
C VAL A 432 11.74 -7.08 -44.14
N ALA A 433 12.77 -7.88 -43.86
CA ALA A 433 12.70 -8.91 -42.83
C ALA A 433 12.39 -8.28 -41.45
N GLY A 434 13.16 -7.28 -41.03
CA GLY A 434 12.93 -6.55 -39.77
C GLY A 434 11.53 -5.92 -39.65
N PHE A 435 10.96 -5.42 -40.76
CA PHE A 435 9.58 -4.95 -40.82
C PHE A 435 8.55 -6.05 -40.49
N VAL A 436 8.80 -7.32 -40.86
CA VAL A 436 7.94 -8.45 -40.48
C VAL A 436 7.99 -8.70 -38.97
N LEU A 437 9.17 -8.59 -38.33
CA LEU A 437 9.29 -8.64 -36.86
C LEU A 437 8.56 -7.47 -36.19
N GLY A 438 8.69 -6.26 -36.76
CA GLY A 438 7.99 -5.05 -36.32
C GLY A 438 6.47 -5.07 -36.49
N ILE A 439 5.89 -6.05 -37.19
CA ILE A 439 4.46 -6.37 -37.12
C ILE A 439 4.20 -7.47 -36.08
N ALA A 440 5.02 -8.53 -36.07
CA ALA A 440 4.79 -9.74 -35.29
C ALA A 440 4.87 -9.49 -33.77
N ASP A 441 5.91 -8.79 -33.30
CA ASP A 441 6.16 -8.57 -31.87
C ASP A 441 5.18 -7.56 -31.23
N PRO A 442 4.97 -6.34 -31.77
CA PRO A 442 4.06 -5.39 -31.14
C PRO A 442 2.61 -5.87 -31.13
N LEU A 443 2.19 -6.66 -32.12
CA LEU A 443 0.85 -7.29 -32.17
C LEU A 443 0.71 -8.45 -31.17
N LEU A 444 1.78 -9.19 -30.88
CA LEU A 444 1.81 -10.19 -29.81
C LEU A 444 1.71 -9.50 -28.44
N TRP A 445 2.52 -8.47 -28.19
CA TRP A 445 2.49 -7.70 -26.95
C TRP A 445 1.13 -7.02 -26.72
N LEU A 446 0.53 -6.43 -27.77
CA LEU A 446 -0.83 -5.89 -27.73
C LEU A 446 -1.88 -6.96 -27.35
N ALA A 447 -1.75 -8.20 -27.82
CA ALA A 447 -2.64 -9.29 -27.42
C ALA A 447 -2.47 -9.66 -25.94
N MET A 448 -1.23 -9.63 -25.42
CA MET A 448 -0.92 -9.90 -24.01
C MET A 448 -1.46 -8.81 -23.07
N LEU A 449 -1.28 -7.53 -23.42
CA LEU A 449 -1.81 -6.39 -22.65
C LEU A 449 -3.34 -6.43 -22.56
N ASN A 450 -4.03 -6.59 -23.69
CA ASN A 450 -5.49 -6.70 -23.72
C ASN A 450 -5.99 -7.94 -22.96
N TYR A 451 -5.28 -9.08 -23.03
CA TYR A 451 -5.60 -10.27 -22.26
C TYR A 451 -5.54 -10.03 -20.75
N ILE A 452 -4.51 -9.32 -20.27
CA ILE A 452 -4.34 -9.00 -18.84
C ILE A 452 -5.47 -8.08 -18.37
N ILE A 453 -5.79 -7.04 -19.15
CA ILE A 453 -6.91 -6.13 -18.85
C ILE A 453 -8.24 -6.90 -18.79
N ASP A 454 -8.57 -7.67 -19.84
CA ASP A 454 -9.80 -8.48 -19.90
C ASP A 454 -9.87 -9.55 -18.79
N SER A 455 -8.74 -9.99 -18.22
CA SER A 455 -8.70 -10.99 -17.15
C SER A 455 -8.89 -10.40 -15.75
N TYR A 456 -8.51 -9.14 -15.53
CA TYR A 456 -8.46 -8.51 -14.20
C TYR A 456 -9.43 -7.32 -14.01
N VAL A 457 -10.10 -6.84 -15.07
CA VAL A 457 -10.99 -5.66 -15.02
C VAL A 457 -12.09 -5.77 -13.96
N GLU A 458 -12.81 -6.90 -13.88
CA GLU A 458 -13.87 -7.14 -12.87
C GLU A 458 -13.36 -7.12 -11.43
N SER A 459 -12.06 -7.35 -11.22
CA SER A 459 -11.41 -7.27 -9.90
C SER A 459 -10.84 -5.89 -9.57
N GLY A 460 -10.94 -4.93 -10.49
CA GLY A 460 -10.34 -3.59 -10.38
C GLY A 460 -8.80 -3.55 -10.44
N LEU A 461 -8.13 -4.69 -10.59
CA LEU A 461 -6.68 -4.82 -10.39
C LEU A 461 -5.82 -4.66 -11.65
N SER A 462 -6.40 -4.31 -12.81
CA SER A 462 -5.70 -4.32 -14.11
C SER A 462 -4.38 -3.54 -14.11
N ASN A 463 -4.28 -2.38 -13.43
CA ASN A 463 -3.04 -1.61 -13.33
C ASN A 463 -1.95 -2.32 -12.50
N SER A 464 -2.34 -2.92 -11.37
CA SER A 464 -1.44 -3.76 -10.56
C SER A 464 -1.02 -5.02 -11.30
N ALA A 465 -1.91 -5.58 -12.14
CA ALA A 465 -1.62 -6.75 -12.98
C ALA A 465 -0.62 -6.41 -14.11
N ILE A 466 -0.76 -5.25 -14.76
CA ILE A 466 0.19 -4.75 -15.77
C ILE A 466 1.56 -4.48 -15.14
N ALA A 467 1.61 -3.79 -13.99
CA ALA A 467 2.86 -3.55 -13.26
C ALA A 467 3.55 -4.87 -12.85
N ALA A 468 2.80 -5.85 -12.36
CA ALA A 468 3.29 -7.17 -12.03
C ALA A 468 3.81 -7.97 -13.25
N PHE A 469 3.30 -7.67 -14.45
CA PHE A 469 3.72 -8.26 -15.72
C PHE A 469 4.98 -7.59 -16.31
N THR A 470 5.15 -6.28 -16.16
CA THR A 470 6.30 -5.55 -16.70
C THR A 470 7.60 -5.84 -15.95
N ILE A 471 7.56 -6.01 -14.61
CA ILE A 471 8.78 -6.17 -13.78
C ILE A 471 9.66 -7.35 -14.27
N PRO A 472 9.16 -8.60 -14.41
CA PRO A 472 10.02 -9.70 -14.87
C PRO A 472 10.36 -9.59 -16.36
N SER A 473 9.44 -9.06 -17.17
CA SER A 473 9.64 -8.89 -18.62
C SER A 473 10.87 -8.04 -18.93
N PHE A 474 10.93 -6.84 -18.34
CA PHE A 474 12.00 -5.88 -18.60
C PHE A 474 13.31 -6.26 -17.88
N ALA A 475 13.24 -6.94 -16.72
CA ALA A 475 14.43 -7.49 -16.07
C ALA A 475 15.10 -8.60 -16.92
N ILE A 476 14.31 -9.47 -17.57
CA ILE A 476 14.83 -10.47 -18.51
C ILE A 476 15.42 -9.82 -19.77
N ALA A 477 14.74 -8.81 -20.33
CA ALA A 477 15.25 -8.08 -21.50
C ALA A 477 16.59 -7.37 -21.20
N ALA A 478 16.71 -6.69 -20.06
CA ALA A 478 17.97 -6.05 -19.64
C ALA A 478 19.11 -7.07 -19.39
N ALA A 479 18.79 -8.27 -18.89
CA ALA A 479 19.78 -9.34 -18.76
C ALA A 479 20.21 -9.93 -20.12
N LEU A 480 19.29 -10.02 -21.09
CA LEU A 480 19.57 -10.53 -22.44
C LEU A 480 20.28 -9.51 -23.33
N ALA A 481 20.15 -8.20 -23.09
CA ALA A 481 20.95 -7.18 -23.77
C ALA A 481 22.46 -7.44 -23.59
N HIS A 482 22.91 -7.69 -22.35
CA HIS A 482 24.31 -8.07 -22.07
C HIS A 482 24.72 -9.42 -22.67
N ALA A 483 23.77 -10.29 -23.02
CA ALA A 483 24.05 -11.55 -23.73
C ALA A 483 24.20 -11.36 -25.25
N GLY A 484 23.70 -10.26 -25.82
CA GLY A 484 23.88 -9.90 -27.23
C GLY A 484 25.33 -9.64 -27.56
N VAL A 485 25.95 -8.70 -26.84
CA VAL A 485 27.37 -8.32 -26.95
C VAL A 485 28.26 -9.57 -26.99
N ALA A 486 28.12 -10.44 -25.98
CA ALA A 486 28.89 -11.68 -25.88
C ALA A 486 28.56 -12.71 -26.99
N MET A 487 27.36 -12.68 -27.57
CA MET A 487 26.98 -13.56 -28.68
C MET A 487 27.61 -13.11 -30.00
N PHE A 488 27.52 -11.82 -30.36
CA PHE A 488 28.07 -11.31 -31.63
C PHE A 488 29.61 -11.15 -31.59
N GLU A 489 30.23 -10.93 -30.42
CA GLU A 489 31.68 -11.07 -30.22
C GLU A 489 32.20 -12.48 -30.60
N ASN A 490 31.41 -13.53 -30.36
CA ASN A 490 31.85 -14.93 -30.44
C ASN A 490 31.22 -15.74 -31.59
N MET A 491 30.22 -15.20 -32.29
CA MET A 491 29.52 -15.86 -33.39
C MET A 491 29.39 -14.94 -34.59
N SER A 492 29.70 -15.42 -35.79
CA SER A 492 29.47 -14.62 -37.00
C SER A 492 27.98 -14.27 -37.15
N THR A 493 27.71 -13.02 -37.54
CA THR A 493 26.40 -12.37 -37.59
C THR A 493 25.30 -13.29 -38.14
N LYS A 494 25.58 -13.97 -39.26
CA LYS A 494 24.68 -14.95 -39.90
C LYS A 494 24.26 -16.10 -38.97
N TRP A 495 25.19 -16.70 -38.25
CA TRP A 495 24.87 -17.80 -37.32
C TRP A 495 24.24 -17.28 -36.02
N GLY A 496 24.56 -16.07 -35.58
CA GLY A 496 23.85 -15.38 -34.49
C GLY A 496 22.35 -15.25 -34.81
N PHE A 497 22.01 -14.53 -35.88
CA PHE A 497 20.61 -14.36 -36.29
C PHE A 497 19.91 -15.68 -36.65
N ALA A 498 20.60 -16.66 -37.25
CA ALA A 498 20.02 -17.98 -37.50
C ALA A 498 19.66 -18.70 -36.19
N THR A 499 20.52 -18.57 -35.16
CA THR A 499 20.29 -19.14 -33.83
C THR A 499 19.08 -18.48 -33.15
N LEU A 500 18.97 -17.15 -33.20
CA LEU A 500 17.75 -16.44 -32.76
C LEU A 500 16.51 -16.93 -33.52
N GLY A 501 16.63 -17.15 -34.83
CA GLY A 501 15.55 -17.68 -35.67
C GLY A 501 15.04 -19.05 -35.22
N PHE A 502 15.93 -20.02 -34.99
CA PHE A 502 15.55 -21.34 -34.46
C PHE A 502 14.99 -21.26 -33.04
N ILE A 503 15.59 -20.45 -32.15
CA ILE A 503 15.10 -20.23 -30.78
C ILE A 503 13.69 -19.62 -30.78
N SER A 504 13.39 -18.72 -31.72
CA SER A 504 12.09 -18.04 -31.82
C SER A 504 10.92 -18.97 -32.19
N ILE A 505 11.18 -20.20 -32.66
CA ILE A 505 10.14 -21.23 -32.84
C ILE A 505 9.45 -21.54 -31.49
N PHE A 506 10.15 -21.36 -30.37
CA PHE A 506 9.55 -21.48 -29.04
C PHE A 506 8.45 -20.44 -28.78
N VAL A 507 8.56 -19.21 -29.33
CA VAL A 507 7.50 -18.17 -29.28
C VAL A 507 6.23 -18.68 -29.96
N VAL A 508 6.36 -19.30 -31.13
CA VAL A 508 5.24 -19.92 -31.87
C VAL A 508 4.56 -21.00 -31.03
N VAL A 509 5.34 -21.92 -30.44
CA VAL A 509 4.81 -22.99 -29.57
C VAL A 509 4.09 -22.40 -28.37
N LEU A 510 4.65 -21.39 -27.70
CA LEU A 510 4.03 -20.74 -26.54
C LEU A 510 2.69 -20.06 -26.88
N VAL A 511 2.57 -19.36 -28.02
CA VAL A 511 1.27 -18.76 -28.43
C VAL A 511 0.20 -19.83 -28.65
N TYR A 512 0.53 -20.94 -29.31
CA TYR A 512 -0.44 -22.01 -29.56
C TYR A 512 -0.83 -22.73 -28.26
N VAL A 513 0.15 -23.09 -27.41
CA VAL A 513 -0.10 -23.68 -26.08
C VAL A 513 -0.96 -22.73 -25.24
N PHE A 514 -0.67 -21.43 -25.25
CA PHE A 514 -1.44 -20.44 -24.49
C PHE A 514 -2.87 -20.25 -25.02
N TYR A 515 -3.07 -20.21 -26.33
CA TYR A 515 -4.41 -20.09 -26.92
C TYR A 515 -5.34 -21.26 -26.54
N PHE A 516 -4.80 -22.49 -26.51
CA PHE A 516 -5.58 -23.68 -26.17
C PHE A 516 -5.68 -23.96 -24.66
N LEU A 517 -4.59 -23.81 -23.89
CA LEU A 517 -4.54 -24.15 -22.46
C LEU A 517 -4.67 -22.93 -21.51
N GLY A 518 -4.63 -21.69 -22.02
CA GLY A 518 -4.64 -20.45 -21.22
C GLY A 518 -5.83 -20.35 -20.27
N HIS A 519 -7.01 -20.87 -20.67
CA HIS A 519 -8.17 -20.95 -19.79
C HIS A 519 -7.91 -21.74 -18.49
N LYS A 520 -7.03 -22.75 -18.51
CA LYS A 520 -6.62 -23.53 -17.33
C LYS A 520 -5.64 -22.75 -16.44
N LEU A 521 -4.72 -21.99 -17.04
CA LEU A 521 -3.79 -21.10 -16.33
C LEU A 521 -4.53 -19.91 -15.67
N ARG A 522 -5.56 -19.38 -16.34
CA ARG A 522 -6.44 -18.35 -15.80
C ARG A 522 -7.36 -18.89 -14.69
N ALA A 523 -7.83 -20.13 -14.81
CA ALA A 523 -8.60 -20.81 -13.76
C ALA A 523 -7.77 -21.22 -12.54
N SER A 524 -6.45 -21.48 -12.68
CA SER A 524 -5.57 -21.76 -11.53
C SER A 524 -5.21 -20.49 -10.76
N SER A 525 -5.13 -19.35 -11.46
CA SER A 525 -4.99 -18.01 -10.88
C SER A 525 -6.17 -17.67 -9.96
N LYS A 526 -5.91 -17.00 -8.85
CA LYS A 526 -6.93 -16.81 -7.79
C LYS A 526 -7.75 -15.55 -8.04
N LEU A 527 -7.09 -14.45 -8.40
CA LEU A 527 -7.74 -13.16 -8.63
C LEU A 527 -8.44 -13.11 -10.00
N ALA A 528 -7.83 -13.64 -11.06
CA ALA A 528 -8.44 -13.71 -12.41
C ALA A 528 -9.65 -14.66 -12.54
N ARG A 529 -9.94 -15.45 -11.50
CA ARG A 529 -11.06 -16.41 -11.45
C ARG A 529 -12.36 -15.79 -10.92
N ILE A 530 -12.29 -14.69 -10.16
CA ILE A 530 -13.50 -13.96 -9.74
C ILE A 530 -14.25 -13.43 -10.97
N THR A 531 -13.51 -12.87 -11.95
CA THR A 531 -13.99 -12.49 -13.29
C THR A 531 -14.90 -13.54 -13.95
N VAL A 532 -14.61 -14.83 -13.75
CA VAL A 532 -15.42 -15.94 -14.31
C VAL A 532 -16.66 -16.23 -13.48
N LEU A 533 -16.59 -16.11 -12.15
CA LEU A 533 -17.72 -16.37 -11.24
C LEU A 533 -18.75 -15.24 -11.28
N THR A 534 -18.32 -13.98 -11.28
CA THR A 534 -19.21 -12.81 -11.31
C THR A 534 -20.00 -12.73 -12.62
N GLY A 535 -19.35 -13.00 -13.76
CA GLY A 535 -20.04 -13.08 -15.06
C GLY A 535 -21.07 -14.22 -15.15
N LEU A 536 -20.86 -15.33 -14.41
CA LEU A 536 -21.85 -16.41 -14.31
C LEU A 536 -23.06 -16.03 -13.45
N GLN A 537 -22.90 -15.16 -12.45
CA GLN A 537 -24.03 -14.65 -11.66
C GLN A 537 -24.86 -13.62 -12.44
N GLN A 538 -24.26 -12.77 -13.27
CA GLN A 538 -25.03 -11.82 -14.10
C GLN A 538 -25.97 -12.52 -15.10
N MET A 539 -25.65 -13.74 -15.54
CA MET A 539 -26.52 -14.54 -16.41
C MET A 539 -27.74 -15.17 -15.69
N SER A 540 -27.87 -15.07 -14.36
CA SER A 540 -29.04 -15.60 -13.63
C SER A 540 -30.17 -14.59 -13.40
N ILE A 541 -30.00 -13.33 -13.79
CA ILE A 541 -31.00 -12.25 -13.64
C ILE A 541 -31.58 -11.91 -15.03
N PRO A 542 -32.89 -12.13 -15.28
CA PRO A 542 -33.52 -11.68 -16.52
C PRO A 542 -33.73 -10.16 -16.49
N SER A 543 -32.90 -9.40 -17.21
CA SER A 543 -33.06 -7.95 -17.37
C SER A 543 -34.42 -7.62 -17.98
N ARG A 544 -35.33 -7.03 -17.19
CA ARG A 544 -36.55 -6.42 -17.73
C ARG A 544 -36.19 -5.25 -18.64
N ASN A 545 -36.97 -5.09 -19.71
CA ASN A 545 -37.02 -3.93 -20.61
C ASN A 545 -35.80 -3.70 -21.52
N THR A 546 -35.68 -4.48 -22.61
CA THR A 546 -35.39 -3.91 -23.95
C THR A 546 -35.97 -4.77 -25.09
N LEU A 547 -36.66 -4.12 -26.02
CA LEU A 547 -36.93 -4.54 -27.41
C LEU A 547 -37.93 -5.73 -27.63
N PRO A 548 -38.51 -5.87 -28.85
CA PRO A 548 -39.95 -6.13 -28.95
C PRO A 548 -40.36 -7.60 -29.18
N SER A 549 -41.62 -7.88 -28.82
CA SER A 549 -42.27 -9.18 -28.91
C SER A 549 -42.77 -9.52 -30.33
N GLN A 550 -42.01 -10.33 -31.09
CA GLN A 550 -42.61 -11.14 -32.16
C GLN A 550 -41.85 -12.44 -32.53
N GLU A 551 -40.54 -12.55 -32.32
CA GLU A 551 -39.80 -13.77 -32.75
C GLU A 551 -39.85 -14.96 -31.76
N HIS A 552 -39.97 -14.71 -30.45
CA HIS A 552 -39.91 -15.78 -29.43
C HIS A 552 -40.98 -16.88 -29.60
N SER A 553 -42.13 -16.55 -30.19
CA SER A 553 -43.25 -17.47 -30.46
C SER A 553 -42.89 -18.64 -31.39
N ARG A 554 -41.81 -18.53 -32.19
CA ARG A 554 -41.40 -19.57 -33.16
C ARG A 554 -40.29 -20.50 -32.65
N LEU A 555 -39.63 -20.16 -31.55
CA LEU A 555 -38.59 -20.99 -30.94
C LEU A 555 -39.12 -21.86 -29.79
N ALA A 556 -40.09 -21.36 -29.01
CA ALA A 556 -40.70 -22.10 -27.92
C ALA A 556 -41.35 -23.43 -28.37
N SER A 557 -41.93 -23.47 -29.56
CA SER A 557 -42.60 -24.64 -30.14
C SER A 557 -41.67 -25.76 -30.65
N ARG A 558 -40.34 -25.59 -30.58
CA ARG A 558 -39.36 -26.62 -30.97
C ARG A 558 -38.60 -27.25 -29.80
N LEU A 559 -38.84 -26.81 -28.56
CA LEU A 559 -38.14 -27.29 -27.36
C LEU A 559 -39.02 -28.10 -26.39
N SER A 560 -40.31 -28.25 -26.68
CA SER A 560 -41.28 -28.99 -25.86
C SER A 560 -41.36 -30.50 -26.19
N SER A 561 -40.32 -31.11 -26.75
CA SER A 561 -40.40 -32.48 -27.29
C SER A 561 -39.14 -33.35 -27.17
N THR A 562 -38.40 -33.28 -26.06
CA THR A 562 -37.51 -34.36 -25.57
C THR A 562 -37.09 -34.08 -24.12
N ASN A 563 -37.75 -34.71 -23.13
CA ASN A 563 -37.33 -34.59 -21.73
C ASN A 563 -37.79 -35.79 -20.88
N SER A 564 -36.94 -36.82 -20.73
CA SER A 564 -37.19 -37.94 -19.81
C SER A 564 -35.89 -38.67 -19.43
N HIS A 565 -35.46 -38.47 -18.17
CA HIS A 565 -34.39 -39.22 -17.48
C HIS A 565 -32.96 -39.01 -18.04
N GLN A 566 -31.85 -39.22 -17.31
CA GLN A 566 -31.65 -39.86 -15.99
C GLN A 566 -30.45 -39.22 -15.22
N ARG A 567 -30.02 -39.80 -14.09
CA ARG A 567 -28.97 -39.25 -13.20
C ARG A 567 -27.54 -39.62 -13.64
N LEU A 568 -26.53 -38.86 -13.19
CA LEU A 568 -25.12 -39.30 -13.22
C LEU A 568 -24.86 -40.44 -12.20
N PRO A 569 -24.08 -41.47 -12.58
CA PRO A 569 -23.41 -42.40 -11.65
C PRO A 569 -21.95 -42.01 -11.36
N SER A 570 -21.34 -42.64 -10.36
CA SER A 570 -19.96 -42.42 -9.88
C SER A 570 -18.92 -43.37 -10.50
N LEU A 571 -17.62 -43.08 -10.31
CA LEU A 571 -16.51 -43.98 -10.64
C LEU A 571 -16.60 -45.30 -9.84
N SER A 572 -16.55 -46.45 -10.52
CA SER A 572 -15.45 -47.44 -10.39
C SER A 572 -15.78 -48.82 -11.02
N SER A 573 -15.24 -49.14 -12.20
CA SER A 573 -14.99 -50.53 -12.66
C SER A 573 -14.13 -50.54 -13.93
N LEU A 574 -13.16 -51.45 -13.99
CA LEU A 574 -12.26 -51.68 -15.16
C LEU A 574 -12.45 -53.12 -15.68
N PRO A 575 -12.38 -53.30 -17.00
CA PRO A 575 -11.69 -54.45 -17.60
C PRO A 575 -10.53 -54.00 -18.52
N PRO A 576 -9.62 -54.91 -18.92
CA PRO A 576 -8.28 -54.55 -19.43
C PRO A 576 -8.17 -54.38 -20.96
N PRO A 577 -7.08 -53.75 -21.45
CA PRO A 577 -6.73 -53.74 -22.88
C PRO A 577 -6.15 -55.09 -23.36
N PRO A 578 -6.31 -55.45 -24.65
CA PRO A 578 -5.64 -56.60 -25.27
C PRO A 578 -4.13 -56.37 -25.52
N PRO A 579 -3.33 -57.45 -25.70
CA PRO A 579 -1.86 -57.40 -25.73
C PRO A 579 -1.26 -56.97 -27.09
N PRO A 580 0.03 -56.60 -27.13
CA PRO A 580 0.71 -56.09 -28.33
C PRO A 580 1.22 -57.18 -29.28
N THR A 581 1.38 -56.83 -30.57
CA THR A 581 2.11 -57.61 -31.58
C THR A 581 3.14 -56.74 -32.30
N THR A 582 4.10 -57.38 -32.97
CA THR A 582 5.44 -56.83 -33.21
C THR A 582 5.81 -56.59 -34.68
N ALA A 583 6.58 -55.51 -34.88
CA ALA A 583 7.70 -55.37 -35.84
C ALA A 583 7.45 -55.41 -37.36
N THR A 584 8.11 -54.44 -38.04
CA THR A 584 8.60 -54.48 -39.45
C THR A 584 7.53 -54.58 -40.58
N THR A 585 7.76 -54.09 -41.81
CA THR A 585 9.00 -53.67 -42.50
C THR A 585 8.72 -52.50 -43.48
N SER A 586 9.76 -51.89 -44.05
CA SER A 586 9.71 -51.04 -45.27
C SER A 586 9.06 -51.78 -46.47
N THR A 587 8.43 -51.11 -47.45
CA THR A 587 9.13 -50.48 -48.60
C THR A 587 8.33 -49.46 -49.44
N THR A 588 9.09 -48.57 -50.11
CA THR A 588 8.89 -47.85 -51.42
C THR A 588 7.58 -48.08 -52.22
N THR A 589 6.80 -47.04 -52.59
CA THR A 589 7.00 -45.99 -53.65
C THR A 589 6.66 -46.46 -55.09
N ILE A 590 5.79 -45.78 -55.87
CA ILE A 590 6.13 -44.93 -57.05
C ILE A 590 4.87 -44.31 -57.73
N ASN A 591 5.04 -43.12 -58.31
CA ASN A 591 4.34 -42.32 -59.37
C ASN A 591 3.07 -42.88 -60.07
N GLY A 592 2.12 -42.09 -60.61
CA GLY A 592 1.93 -40.61 -60.67
C GLY A 592 1.35 -40.12 -62.02
N ILE A 593 0.88 -38.84 -62.12
CA ILE A 593 0.67 -38.03 -63.37
C ILE A 593 -0.55 -38.44 -64.27
N PRO A 594 -1.32 -37.56 -64.99
CA PRO A 594 -1.68 -36.12 -64.83
C PRO A 594 -3.18 -35.74 -65.16
N ASN A 595 -3.48 -34.42 -65.17
CA ASN A 595 -4.33 -33.67 -66.14
C ASN A 595 -5.88 -33.53 -66.09
N GLN A 596 -6.27 -32.25 -66.31
CA GLN A 596 -7.38 -31.70 -67.13
C GLN A 596 -8.85 -31.63 -66.64
N SER A 597 -9.57 -30.65 -67.22
CA SER A 597 -10.91 -30.14 -66.88
C SER A 597 -11.87 -30.17 -68.09
N PRO A 598 -13.20 -30.19 -67.88
CA PRO A 598 -14.11 -29.05 -68.22
C PRO A 598 -15.09 -28.71 -67.05
N ARG A 599 -15.88 -27.61 -66.94
CA ARG A 599 -16.87 -26.90 -67.83
C ARG A 599 -18.15 -27.76 -68.12
N GLN A 600 -19.40 -27.27 -68.21
CA GLN A 600 -20.01 -25.90 -68.10
C GLN A 600 -21.58 -25.96 -67.97
N TYR A 601 -22.23 -24.76 -67.96
CA TYR A 601 -23.68 -24.43 -68.11
C TYR A 601 -24.60 -24.71 -66.90
N SER A 602 -25.57 -23.88 -66.46
CA SER A 602 -26.11 -22.52 -66.80
C SER A 602 -27.15 -22.31 -67.94
N LEU A 603 -28.33 -21.82 -67.55
CA LEU A 603 -29.46 -21.16 -68.27
C LEU A 603 -30.20 -20.25 -67.22
N ASP A 604 -31.33 -19.57 -67.44
CA ASP A 604 -31.68 -18.37 -68.28
C ASP A 604 -32.90 -17.68 -67.56
N LEU A 605 -33.69 -16.66 -68.00
CA LEU A 605 -34.00 -15.98 -69.27
C LEU A 605 -34.31 -14.45 -69.07
N ASP A 606 -34.49 -13.73 -70.20
CA ASP A 606 -35.45 -12.63 -70.48
C ASP A 606 -35.38 -11.18 -69.90
N SER A 607 -34.64 -10.34 -70.64
CA SER A 607 -35.20 -9.30 -71.56
C SER A 607 -35.43 -7.81 -71.17
N ASN A 608 -35.14 -6.96 -72.18
CA ASN A 608 -35.67 -5.63 -72.54
C ASN A 608 -35.36 -4.32 -71.76
N GLN A 609 -34.56 -3.46 -72.42
CA GLN A 609 -34.79 -2.01 -72.76
C GLN A 609 -35.24 -1.01 -71.65
N ASN A 610 -34.77 0.25 -71.56
CA ASN A 610 -34.20 1.16 -72.58
C ASN A 610 -33.55 2.43 -71.93
N MET A 611 -32.64 3.13 -72.65
CA MET A 611 -32.15 4.52 -72.43
C MET A 611 -31.51 4.91 -71.05
N LYS A 612 -30.44 5.72 -70.94
CA LYS A 612 -29.58 6.47 -71.89
C LYS A 612 -28.34 7.02 -71.14
N ARG A 613 -27.14 6.98 -71.77
CA ARG A 613 -26.00 7.95 -71.66
C ARG A 613 -25.37 8.22 -70.26
N HIS A 614 -24.07 8.52 -70.09
CA HIS A 614 -22.84 8.63 -70.90
C HIS A 614 -21.66 8.15 -70.00
N GLN A 615 -20.38 8.10 -70.39
CA GLN A 615 -19.64 7.67 -71.60
C GLN A 615 -18.15 8.00 -71.37
N SER A 616 -17.23 7.18 -71.92
CA SER A 616 -15.87 7.52 -72.39
C SER A 616 -14.78 8.03 -71.42
N GLU A 617 -13.58 7.48 -71.65
CA GLU A 617 -12.26 8.02 -71.33
C GLU A 617 -11.84 9.13 -72.34
N THR A 618 -10.56 9.50 -72.27
CA THR A 618 -9.70 10.12 -73.33
C THR A 618 -9.50 11.65 -73.36
N LEU A 619 -8.22 12.00 -73.16
CA LEU A 619 -7.36 12.92 -73.91
C LEU A 619 -7.72 14.41 -74.16
N ASN A 620 -6.73 15.22 -73.74
CA ASN A 620 -6.05 16.25 -74.55
C ASN A 620 -6.61 17.67 -74.72
N THR A 621 -5.66 18.50 -75.17
CA THR A 621 -5.80 19.79 -75.88
C THR A 621 -6.37 20.94 -75.05
N GLN A 622 -5.50 21.79 -74.51
CA GLN A 622 -4.84 22.92 -75.19
C GLN A 622 -5.78 24.11 -75.39
N GLN A 623 -5.49 25.21 -74.68
CA GLN A 623 -5.10 26.46 -75.34
C GLN A 623 -4.33 27.37 -74.37
N SER A 624 -3.02 27.20 -74.37
CA SER A 624 -2.13 28.34 -74.11
C SER A 624 -2.29 29.36 -75.25
N PRO A 625 -1.99 30.63 -74.99
CA PRO A 625 -0.99 31.26 -75.86
C PRO A 625 0.21 31.87 -75.11
N ILE A 626 1.39 31.43 -75.54
CA ILE A 626 2.47 32.31 -76.03
C ILE A 626 3.14 33.23 -75.00
N ASN A 627 4.23 32.68 -74.43
CA ASN A 627 5.59 33.25 -74.41
C ASN A 627 5.87 34.53 -73.59
N GLY A 628 7.16 34.79 -73.32
CA GLY A 628 7.62 35.94 -72.51
C GLY A 628 8.47 35.60 -71.28
N GLN A 629 9.19 34.48 -71.34
CA GLN A 629 10.18 34.02 -70.37
C GLN A 629 11.12 35.14 -69.87
N PHE A 630 11.48 35.09 -68.57
CA PHE A 630 12.60 35.76 -67.84
C PHE A 630 12.31 36.86 -66.79
N ARG A 631 13.09 36.72 -65.70
CA ARG A 631 13.39 37.65 -64.59
C ARG A 631 12.37 37.88 -63.47
N ASN A 632 12.90 37.73 -62.25
CA ASN A 632 12.40 38.36 -61.02
C ASN A 632 12.26 39.88 -61.17
N PRO A 633 11.26 40.47 -60.49
CA PRO A 633 11.37 41.68 -59.69
C PRO A 633 11.26 41.28 -58.21
N TRP A 634 12.36 41.00 -57.53
CA TRP A 634 13.21 41.98 -56.82
C TRP A 634 12.54 42.65 -55.60
N PHE A 635 13.02 42.22 -54.44
CA PHE A 635 13.44 43.11 -53.35
C PHE A 635 14.35 44.20 -53.95
N GLN A 636 13.86 45.43 -54.23
CA GLN A 636 14.60 46.41 -55.03
C GLN A 636 14.98 47.71 -54.27
N SER A 637 16.28 48.01 -54.32
CA SER A 637 16.89 49.34 -54.19
C SER A 637 16.59 50.19 -52.94
N GLN A 638 17.51 50.10 -51.97
CA GLN A 638 18.27 51.28 -51.48
C GLN A 638 18.74 52.16 -52.66
N PRO A 639 19.05 53.48 -52.52
CA PRO A 639 19.78 54.05 -51.38
C PRO A 639 19.40 55.51 -51.00
N HIS A 640 20.30 56.14 -50.22
CA HIS A 640 20.40 57.57 -49.86
C HIS A 640 19.29 58.14 -48.96
N SER A 641 19.51 58.41 -47.67
CA SER A 641 20.53 59.25 -46.99
C SER A 641 20.28 60.75 -47.08
N GLN A 642 20.21 61.41 -45.91
CA GLN A 642 20.30 62.86 -45.68
C GLN A 642 19.07 63.69 -46.16
N SER A 643 18.63 64.75 -45.47
CA SER A 643 18.97 65.24 -44.11
C SER A 643 17.96 66.31 -43.64
N GLN A 644 18.12 66.81 -42.40
CA GLN A 644 17.60 68.11 -41.89
C GLN A 644 16.06 68.20 -41.69
N SER A 645 15.50 69.07 -40.83
CA SER A 645 15.97 69.73 -39.57
C SER A 645 14.77 70.46 -38.90
N ILE A 646 14.98 71.25 -37.81
CA ILE A 646 14.07 72.30 -37.27
C ILE A 646 12.75 71.74 -36.63
N VAL A 647 12.56 71.56 -35.31
CA VAL A 647 12.66 72.49 -34.14
C VAL A 647 11.75 73.72 -34.27
N PRO A 648 10.63 73.82 -33.53
CA PRO A 648 10.64 74.70 -32.35
C PRO A 648 9.79 74.27 -31.11
N PRO A 649 10.03 74.91 -29.92
CA PRO A 649 9.27 74.78 -28.64
C PRO A 649 8.12 75.85 -28.55
N PRO A 650 7.53 76.33 -27.40
CA PRO A 650 7.89 76.21 -25.97
C PRO A 650 6.79 76.20 -24.86
N ASN A 651 7.27 76.15 -23.59
CA ASN A 651 6.87 76.80 -22.32
C ASN A 651 5.45 77.38 -22.00
N GLU A 652 5.20 77.41 -20.67
CA GLU A 652 4.43 78.42 -19.89
C GLU A 652 2.88 78.45 -20.02
N ARG A 653 2.07 78.56 -18.96
CA ARG A 653 2.20 79.39 -17.73
C ARG A 653 1.30 78.94 -16.55
N LEU A 654 1.52 79.55 -15.38
CA LEU A 654 0.66 79.65 -14.17
C LEU A 654 -0.65 80.44 -14.46
N PRO A 655 -1.73 80.50 -13.59
CA PRO A 655 -1.64 80.60 -12.11
C PRO A 655 -2.80 80.09 -11.19
N SER A 656 -2.53 80.19 -9.87
CA SER A 656 -3.40 80.68 -8.76
C SER A 656 -4.63 79.96 -8.15
N LEU A 657 -4.51 79.77 -6.81
CA LEU A 657 -5.45 80.09 -5.70
C LEU A 657 -6.55 79.11 -5.18
N ASN A 658 -6.49 78.90 -3.85
CA ASN A 658 -7.58 78.72 -2.84
C ASN A 658 -8.53 77.49 -2.92
N THR A 659 -9.07 76.91 -1.83
CA THR A 659 -8.78 76.86 -0.36
C THR A 659 -9.58 75.65 0.20
N ASN A 660 -9.11 74.87 1.20
CA ASN A 660 -9.30 75.14 2.64
C ASN A 660 -8.58 74.12 3.56
N ILE A 661 -8.51 74.45 4.86
CA ILE A 661 -7.73 73.84 5.98
C ILE A 661 -8.66 73.81 7.22
N PRO A 662 -8.72 72.77 8.10
CA PRO A 662 -7.75 72.50 9.21
C PRO A 662 -7.30 71.01 9.34
N LEU A 663 -6.02 70.67 9.62
CA LEU A 663 -5.25 70.70 10.89
C LEU A 663 -5.65 69.58 11.90
N LYS A 664 -4.74 68.99 12.69
CA LYS A 664 -3.43 69.49 13.18
C LYS A 664 -2.42 68.39 13.62
N ASP A 665 -1.11 68.62 13.35
CA ASP A 665 0.13 68.19 14.03
C ASP A 665 0.36 66.72 14.51
N GLN A 666 1.56 66.10 14.51
CA GLN A 666 2.94 66.37 14.02
C GLN A 666 3.73 65.01 14.12
N LEU A 667 5.02 64.80 13.79
CA LEU A 667 6.19 65.63 13.42
C LEU A 667 7.11 64.81 12.47
N SER A 668 8.40 65.16 12.37
CA SER A 668 9.51 64.48 11.64
C SER A 668 10.85 64.88 12.34
N PRO A 669 12.10 64.88 11.78
CA PRO A 669 12.67 64.44 10.49
C PRO A 669 13.80 63.37 10.71
N LEU A 670 14.83 63.09 9.89
CA LEU A 670 15.38 63.67 8.65
C LEU A 670 15.80 62.58 7.62
N LEU A 671 16.87 62.78 6.82
CA LEU A 671 16.88 62.40 5.40
C LEU A 671 18.28 62.22 4.76
N MET A 672 18.29 61.53 3.60
CA MET A 672 19.32 61.53 2.52
C MET A 672 20.67 60.81 2.81
N GLN A 673 21.43 60.29 1.82
CA GLN A 673 21.59 60.64 0.39
C GLN A 673 22.12 59.45 -0.49
N THR A 674 22.25 59.63 -1.81
CA THR A 674 22.86 58.71 -2.84
C THR A 674 23.58 59.58 -3.93
N PRO A 675 24.09 59.13 -5.12
CA PRO A 675 24.34 57.80 -5.74
C PRO A 675 25.70 57.65 -6.56
N THR A 676 25.85 56.56 -7.35
CA THR A 676 26.47 56.43 -8.72
C THR A 676 27.72 55.54 -9.01
N LYS A 677 27.63 54.75 -10.12
CA LYS A 677 28.66 54.28 -11.10
C LYS A 677 29.85 53.37 -10.66
N SER A 678 30.47 52.49 -11.48
CA SER A 678 30.13 51.87 -12.80
C SER A 678 31.11 50.74 -13.29
N TYR A 679 30.60 49.76 -14.05
CA TYR A 679 31.22 48.90 -15.11
C TYR A 679 32.32 47.81 -14.87
N ASN A 680 32.13 46.70 -15.60
CA ASN A 680 33.05 45.76 -16.30
C ASN A 680 33.89 44.62 -15.63
N MET A 681 33.35 43.38 -15.78
CA MET A 681 33.85 42.29 -16.67
C MET A 681 34.99 41.30 -16.26
N THR A 682 34.87 40.08 -16.85
CA THR A 682 35.89 39.07 -17.24
C THR A 682 36.30 37.87 -16.33
N SER A 683 36.41 36.70 -17.01
CA SER A 683 37.29 35.52 -16.82
C SER A 683 37.15 34.52 -15.64
N LEU A 684 36.69 33.31 -16.00
CA LEU A 684 37.15 31.95 -15.58
C LEU A 684 38.64 31.71 -16.03
N PRO A 685 39.38 30.59 -15.75
CA PRO A 685 38.91 29.19 -15.57
C PRO A 685 39.79 28.21 -14.70
N THR A 686 39.52 26.90 -14.87
CA THR A 686 40.37 25.64 -14.85
C THR A 686 41.87 25.67 -14.47
N THR A 687 42.57 24.62 -13.93
CA THR A 687 42.24 23.18 -13.65
C THR A 687 43.35 22.40 -12.85
N PHE A 688 42.99 21.20 -12.36
CA PHE A 688 43.78 19.93 -12.26
C PHE A 688 44.88 19.66 -11.19
N GLU A 689 45.23 18.36 -11.13
CA GLU A 689 45.93 17.57 -10.10
C GLU A 689 47.44 17.40 -10.37
N TYR A 690 48.25 17.01 -9.36
CA TYR A 690 48.80 15.64 -9.23
C TYR A 690 49.60 15.42 -7.92
N ASP A 691 49.87 14.15 -7.59
CA ASP A 691 50.66 13.64 -6.45
C ASP A 691 52.20 13.68 -6.67
N ASP A 692 53.00 13.27 -5.67
CA ASP A 692 53.72 11.95 -5.67
C ASP A 692 55.05 11.91 -4.85
N MET A 693 55.63 10.69 -4.71
CA MET A 693 57.01 10.30 -4.33
C MET A 693 57.40 10.32 -2.85
N SER A 694 58.14 9.33 -2.31
CA SER A 694 59.36 8.63 -2.81
C SER A 694 59.64 7.37 -1.95
N HIS A 695 60.45 6.33 -2.24
CA HIS A 695 61.33 5.81 -3.33
C HIS A 695 61.76 4.35 -2.90
N TYR A 696 62.47 3.44 -3.61
CA TYR A 696 63.07 3.28 -4.96
C TYR A 696 63.38 1.78 -5.27
N HIS A 697 63.81 1.49 -6.51
CA HIS A 697 64.75 0.45 -7.07
C HIS A 697 65.19 -0.82 -6.27
N HIS A 698 65.39 -2.04 -6.85
CA HIS A 698 65.18 -2.68 -8.18
C HIS A 698 65.45 -4.23 -8.06
N HIS A 699 65.67 -5.15 -9.04
CA HIS A 699 65.96 -5.20 -10.50
C HIS A 699 65.57 -6.60 -11.12
N HIS A 700 65.58 -6.72 -12.46
CA HIS A 700 65.69 -7.94 -13.34
C HIS A 700 64.77 -9.20 -13.22
N GLN A 701 63.90 -9.35 -14.26
CA GLN A 701 63.68 -10.49 -15.19
C GLN A 701 63.16 -11.91 -14.78
N ASN A 702 62.01 -12.25 -15.40
CA ASN A 702 61.54 -13.50 -16.05
C ASN A 702 61.38 -14.89 -15.36
N GLU A 703 60.17 -15.46 -15.60
CA GLU A 703 59.82 -16.86 -15.97
C GLU A 703 59.53 -18.00 -14.93
N ILE A 704 58.30 -18.56 -15.07
CA ILE A 704 57.96 -20.01 -15.18
C ILE A 704 57.79 -20.91 -13.91
N ILE A 705 56.54 -20.97 -13.42
CA ILE A 705 55.77 -22.09 -12.75
C ILE A 705 56.21 -22.58 -11.31
N PRO A 706 55.68 -23.67 -10.64
CA PRO A 706 55.30 -23.66 -9.20
C PRO A 706 56.03 -24.78 -8.37
N PRO A 707 55.53 -25.41 -7.25
CA PRO A 707 54.37 -25.19 -6.36
C PRO A 707 54.62 -25.35 -4.82
N HIS A 708 53.51 -25.43 -4.05
CA HIS A 708 53.28 -26.21 -2.79
C HIS A 708 53.60 -25.64 -1.37
N ARG A 709 52.58 -25.77 -0.49
CA ARG A 709 52.58 -26.17 0.97
C ARG A 709 53.36 -25.29 1.99
N SER A 710 52.93 -25.05 3.25
CA SER A 710 51.72 -25.44 4.01
C SER A 710 51.71 -24.82 5.44
N ASN A 711 50.53 -24.76 6.09
CA ASN A 711 50.28 -24.82 7.56
C ASN A 711 50.81 -23.73 8.55
N ALA A 712 49.87 -22.93 9.09
CA ALA A 712 49.52 -22.71 10.54
C ALA A 712 50.62 -22.34 11.60
N PRO A 713 50.29 -21.98 12.88
CA PRO A 713 49.00 -21.72 13.55
C PRO A 713 48.86 -20.33 14.26
N PRO A 714 47.69 -20.01 14.88
CA PRO A 714 47.43 -18.82 15.75
C PRO A 714 47.78 -19.13 17.25
N PRO A 715 47.32 -18.42 18.32
CA PRO A 715 46.43 -17.25 18.50
C PRO A 715 47.14 -16.06 19.21
N PRO A 716 46.75 -15.39 20.35
CA PRO A 716 45.71 -15.60 21.39
C PRO A 716 44.50 -14.61 21.32
N ARG A 717 44.07 -14.02 22.46
CA ARG A 717 43.02 -12.98 22.65
C ARG A 717 43.32 -12.18 23.93
N THR A 718 42.62 -11.05 24.15
CA THR A 718 42.16 -10.60 25.48
C THR A 718 40.77 -9.94 25.39
N HIS A 719 40.05 -9.85 26.52
CA HIS A 719 38.67 -9.34 26.66
C HIS A 719 38.59 -8.21 27.71
N ILE A 720 37.40 -7.58 27.83
CA ILE A 720 36.73 -6.96 29.01
C ILE A 720 36.17 -5.57 28.59
N VAL A 721 34.88 -5.43 28.23
CA VAL A 721 33.62 -5.46 29.03
C VAL A 721 33.31 -4.10 29.69
N ASP A 722 32.25 -3.47 29.17
CA ASP A 722 31.18 -2.64 29.75
C ASP A 722 31.43 -1.69 30.94
N ASP A 723 30.91 -0.45 30.85
CA ASP A 723 29.65 -0.12 31.58
C ASP A 723 28.92 1.15 31.05
N LEU A 724 27.67 1.36 31.50
CA LEU A 724 26.77 2.47 31.14
C LEU A 724 26.15 3.10 32.41
N PRO A 725 25.82 4.42 32.44
CA PRO A 725 24.45 4.80 32.08
C PRO A 725 24.28 6.22 31.48
N ARG A 726 23.03 6.57 31.14
CA ARG A 726 22.61 7.85 30.52
C ARG A 726 22.28 8.98 31.52
N ARG A 727 22.38 10.21 31.02
CA ARG A 727 21.84 11.46 31.59
C ARG A 727 20.33 11.43 31.87
N GLN A 728 19.88 12.31 32.76
CA GLN A 728 18.63 13.07 32.58
C GLN A 728 18.90 14.56 32.26
N SER A 729 17.86 15.22 31.76
CA SER A 729 17.78 16.65 31.39
C SER A 729 16.60 17.27 32.19
N ILE A 730 16.34 18.59 32.26
CA ILE A 730 16.82 19.76 31.52
C ILE A 730 16.79 21.00 32.46
N ALA A 731 17.13 22.20 32.00
CA ALA A 731 17.27 23.40 32.84
C ALA A 731 16.09 24.41 32.72
N THR A 732 15.92 25.27 33.73
CA THR A 732 15.25 26.60 33.67
C THR A 732 15.65 27.49 34.87
N GLY A 733 15.45 28.81 34.76
CA GLY A 733 15.42 29.75 35.90
C GLY A 733 16.62 30.71 36.03
N PHE A 734 16.36 32.02 36.03
CA PHE A 734 17.33 33.12 36.18
C PHE A 734 17.05 33.96 37.44
N LEU A 735 18.09 34.67 37.94
CA LEU A 735 18.03 35.86 38.82
C LEU A 735 17.51 35.63 40.27
N SER A 736 18.03 36.26 41.34
CA SER A 736 18.99 37.38 41.49
C SER A 736 19.62 37.42 42.91
N ASN A 737 20.45 38.45 43.17
CA ASN A 737 20.92 38.98 44.48
C ASN A 737 21.91 38.17 45.37
N SER A 738 23.19 38.43 45.09
CA SER A 738 24.15 39.11 46.00
C SER A 738 24.35 38.64 47.45
N ASN A 739 25.54 38.10 47.75
CA ASN A 739 26.49 38.56 48.78
C ASN A 739 27.70 37.60 48.87
N HIS A 740 28.89 37.95 49.38
CA HIS A 740 29.65 39.22 49.42
C HIS A 740 31.09 38.90 49.89
N ASN A 741 32.13 39.53 49.31
CA ASN A 741 33.51 39.63 49.83
C ASN A 741 34.37 38.36 49.97
N ASN A 742 35.72 38.41 50.10
CA ASN A 742 36.78 39.29 49.53
C ASN A 742 38.16 38.65 49.88
N ILE A 743 39.29 39.37 49.67
CA ILE A 743 40.65 39.17 50.24
C ILE A 743 41.45 38.05 49.51
N ASN A 744 42.42 38.39 48.63
CA ASN A 744 43.80 38.91 48.88
C ASN A 744 44.77 37.80 49.36
N ASN A 745 46.08 37.81 49.09
CA ASN A 745 46.96 38.57 48.16
C ASN A 745 48.31 37.85 48.10
N LEU A 746 49.14 38.08 47.06
CA LEU A 746 50.44 38.77 47.18
C LEU A 746 51.21 38.75 45.85
N ASN A 747 51.89 39.87 45.58
CA ASN A 747 52.70 40.12 44.39
C ASN A 747 54.19 40.25 44.77
N ALA A 748 55.00 40.46 43.72
CA ALA A 748 56.23 41.26 43.70
C ALA A 748 57.56 40.47 43.82
N ASN A 749 58.67 40.91 43.19
CA ASN A 749 58.94 42.28 42.72
C ASN A 749 59.98 42.39 41.57
N ASN A 750 60.14 43.61 41.03
CA ASN A 750 61.33 44.15 40.31
C ASN A 750 61.66 43.56 38.91
N TYR A 751 61.55 44.31 37.80
CA TYR A 751 62.40 45.43 37.27
C TYR A 751 63.33 44.92 36.13
N ASN A 752 63.66 45.67 35.07
CA ASN A 752 63.25 47.01 34.62
C ASN A 752 63.45 47.14 33.09
N ASN A 753 62.61 47.89 32.36
CA ASN A 753 63.03 48.77 31.24
C ASN A 753 61.84 49.44 30.47
N ASN A 754 61.74 50.75 30.67
CA ASN A 754 61.71 51.80 29.63
C ASN A 754 60.51 52.03 28.66
N TYR A 755 59.89 53.21 28.89
CA TYR A 755 59.30 54.18 27.96
C TYR A 755 57.91 53.98 27.32
N ASN A 756 56.91 54.55 28.02
CA ASN A 756 55.93 55.55 27.55
C ASN A 756 55.69 55.66 26.03
N LEU A 757 54.49 55.36 25.52
CA LEU A 757 53.23 56.12 25.66
C LEU A 757 53.14 57.41 24.81
N GLN A 758 52.75 57.23 23.55
CA GLN A 758 51.82 58.10 22.83
C GLN A 758 50.69 57.24 22.26
N GLN A 759 49.46 57.76 22.17
CA GLN A 759 48.32 57.05 21.58
C GLN A 759 48.17 57.40 20.09
N PRO A 760 48.04 56.41 19.19
CA PRO A 760 47.42 56.57 17.88
C PRO A 760 45.97 56.07 17.87
N ILE A 761 45.09 56.77 17.17
CA ILE A 761 43.72 56.32 16.88
C ILE A 761 43.79 55.19 15.84
N ILE A 762 43.17 54.04 16.11
CA ILE A 762 43.02 52.96 15.13
C ILE A 762 41.55 52.55 15.02
N THR A 763 41.03 52.62 13.78
CA THR A 763 39.66 52.32 13.39
C THR A 763 39.27 50.86 13.70
N PRO A 764 38.04 50.56 14.18
CA PRO A 764 37.58 49.18 14.36
C PRO A 764 37.47 48.46 13.01
N GLN A 765 38.50 47.67 12.66
CA GLN A 765 38.47 46.83 11.48
C GLN A 765 37.37 45.77 11.60
N LYS A 766 36.46 45.75 10.62
CA LYS A 766 35.55 44.62 10.42
C LYS A 766 36.37 43.39 10.02
N LEU A 767 36.64 42.51 10.98
CA LEU A 767 37.09 41.14 10.71
C LEU A 767 35.96 40.38 10.01
N TYR A 768 35.89 40.52 8.69
CA TYR A 768 35.09 39.68 7.81
C TYR A 768 35.66 38.25 7.84
N THR A 769 35.29 37.47 8.87
CA THR A 769 35.53 36.03 8.87
C THR A 769 34.71 35.41 7.74
N SER A 770 35.36 35.17 6.60
CA SER A 770 34.75 34.55 5.43
C SER A 770 34.06 33.24 5.83
N ALA A 771 32.80 33.06 5.42
CA ALA A 771 32.05 31.85 5.72
C ALA A 771 32.83 30.59 5.29
N PRO A 772 32.85 29.50 6.09
CA PRO A 772 33.61 28.30 5.75
C PRO A 772 33.23 27.76 4.38
N ARG A 773 34.21 27.69 3.46
CA ARG A 773 34.03 27.07 2.15
C ARG A 773 34.38 25.59 2.25
N PHE A 774 33.50 24.74 1.71
CA PHE A 774 33.80 23.32 1.54
C PHE A 774 34.91 23.15 0.49
N LYS A 775 35.99 22.44 0.84
CA LYS A 775 37.03 22.00 -0.10
C LYS A 775 36.72 20.56 -0.51
N LYS A 776 36.79 20.24 -1.80
CA LYS A 776 36.79 18.84 -2.26
C LYS A 776 38.07 18.17 -1.76
N LEU A 777 37.93 16.97 -1.20
CA LEU A 777 39.05 16.09 -0.84
C LEU A 777 39.11 14.95 -1.87
N SER A 778 40.30 14.40 -2.06
CA SER A 778 40.69 13.51 -3.15
C SER A 778 41.09 12.12 -2.62
N SER A 779 41.73 12.05 -1.46
CA SER A 779 42.15 10.82 -0.80
C SER A 779 41.79 10.81 0.70
N ASN A 780 41.95 9.66 1.36
CA ASN A 780 41.86 9.58 2.83
C ASN A 780 43.04 10.28 3.54
N ILE A 781 44.12 10.62 2.85
CA ILE A 781 45.28 11.33 3.42
C ILE A 781 44.93 12.83 3.62
N ASP A 782 44.07 13.38 2.74
CA ASP A 782 43.57 14.76 2.84
C ASP A 782 42.72 15.03 4.11
N LEU A 783 42.27 13.97 4.80
CA LEU A 783 41.52 14.06 6.04
C LEU A 783 42.45 14.35 7.24
N HIS A 784 42.97 15.56 7.30
CA HIS A 784 43.62 16.09 8.50
C HIS A 784 42.55 16.66 9.47
N PRO A 785 42.23 15.99 10.60
CA PRO A 785 41.22 16.48 11.53
C PRO A 785 41.74 17.70 12.29
N ILE A 786 41.42 18.90 11.79
CA ILE A 786 41.75 20.17 12.46
C ILE A 786 40.99 20.23 13.79
N ASN A 787 41.72 19.92 14.87
CA ASN A 787 41.25 20.04 16.24
C ASN A 787 41.18 21.55 16.60
N ASN A 788 40.10 22.19 16.15
CA ASN A 788 39.87 23.63 16.26
C ASN A 788 40.15 24.11 17.68
N THR A 789 41.16 24.98 17.83
CA THR A 789 41.56 25.51 19.13
C THR A 789 40.37 26.15 19.83
N LYS A 790 40.15 25.78 21.09
CA LYS A 790 38.97 26.21 21.86
C LYS A 790 38.90 27.75 21.84
N PRO A 791 37.87 28.36 21.22
CA PRO A 791 37.76 29.82 21.23
C PRO A 791 37.66 30.30 22.69
N LYS A 792 38.42 31.35 23.06
CA LYS A 792 38.46 31.87 24.44
C LYS A 792 37.07 32.17 25.01
N PHE A 793 36.11 32.50 24.14
CA PHE A 793 34.73 32.79 24.50
C PHE A 793 33.77 31.98 23.63
N ARG A 794 33.06 31.03 24.24
CA ARG A 794 31.92 30.31 23.65
C ARG A 794 30.81 30.27 24.70
N ARG A 795 29.54 30.36 24.30
CA ARG A 795 28.38 30.36 25.22
C ARG A 795 28.40 29.11 26.11
N ALA A 796 28.20 29.27 27.42
CA ALA A 796 28.15 28.19 28.40
C ALA A 796 26.79 27.49 28.46
N SER A 797 26.75 26.29 29.03
CA SER A 797 25.54 25.52 29.35
C SER A 797 25.55 25.13 30.83
N SER A 798 24.37 24.92 31.43
CA SER A 798 24.26 24.40 32.79
C SER A 798 24.78 22.98 32.96
N SER A 799 24.98 22.23 31.87
CA SER A 799 25.51 20.84 31.89
C SER A 799 26.90 20.67 31.28
N THR A 800 27.47 21.72 30.67
CA THR A 800 28.82 21.73 30.06
C THR A 800 29.34 23.16 30.01
N SER A 801 30.63 23.38 30.29
CA SER A 801 31.25 24.72 30.26
C SER A 801 31.04 25.49 28.95
N PHE A 802 30.75 24.79 27.85
CA PHE A 802 30.39 25.35 26.55
C PHE A 802 29.25 24.58 25.88
N VAL A 803 28.42 25.26 25.09
CA VAL A 803 27.41 24.68 24.19
C VAL A 803 28.11 24.07 22.95
N SER A 804 27.68 22.88 22.52
CA SER A 804 28.19 22.25 21.28
C SER A 804 27.57 22.89 20.03
N PRO A 805 28.27 22.89 18.87
CA PRO A 805 27.70 23.38 17.61
C PRO A 805 26.40 22.66 17.23
N LEU A 806 26.32 21.35 17.47
CA LEU A 806 25.11 20.55 17.23
C LEU A 806 23.92 21.03 18.07
N ASN A 807 24.10 21.26 19.38
CA ASN A 807 23.03 21.79 20.24
C ASN A 807 22.66 23.23 19.84
N ALA A 808 23.65 24.05 19.47
CA ALA A 808 23.44 25.42 19.04
C ALA A 808 22.60 25.52 17.76
N LEU A 809 22.74 24.56 16.84
CA LEU A 809 22.03 24.50 15.55
C LEU A 809 20.75 23.64 15.58
N THR A 810 20.44 22.99 16.71
CA THR A 810 19.21 22.20 16.89
C THR A 810 18.37 22.73 18.04
N LEU A 811 18.66 22.32 19.28
CA LEU A 811 17.89 22.67 20.49
C LEU A 811 17.90 24.17 20.83
N SER A 812 18.93 24.90 20.39
CA SER A 812 19.03 26.36 20.58
C SER A 812 19.02 27.13 19.26
N ILE A 813 18.44 26.56 18.20
CA ILE A 813 18.47 27.15 16.84
C ILE A 813 17.91 28.58 16.81
N SER A 814 16.79 28.86 17.50
CA SER A 814 16.20 30.20 17.58
C SER A 814 17.16 31.22 18.19
N ILE A 815 17.72 30.91 19.36
CA ILE A 815 18.70 31.75 20.08
C ILE A 815 19.96 31.98 19.23
N THR A 816 20.43 30.94 18.52
CA THR A 816 21.57 31.05 17.60
C THR A 816 21.23 31.92 16.39
N TYR A 817 20.01 31.82 15.83
CA TYR A 817 19.59 32.64 14.70
C TYR A 817 19.42 34.11 15.10
N SER A 818 18.84 34.41 16.28
CA SER A 818 18.78 35.77 16.85
C SER A 818 20.18 36.36 17.12
N MET A 819 21.18 35.55 17.45
CA MET A 819 22.56 36.02 17.62
C MET A 819 23.31 36.20 16.29
N CYS A 820 22.99 35.42 15.26
CA CYS A 820 23.50 35.64 13.90
C CYS A 820 22.80 36.81 13.20
N ARG A 821 21.55 37.13 13.57
CA ARG A 821 20.73 38.21 13.04
C ARG A 821 19.86 38.82 14.15
N PRO A 822 20.26 39.95 14.77
CA PRO A 822 19.53 40.59 15.88
C PRO A 822 18.09 40.99 15.57
N GLU A 823 17.72 41.11 14.29
CA GLU A 823 16.36 41.39 13.81
C GLU A 823 15.39 40.20 13.97
N PHE A 824 15.90 38.99 14.26
CA PHE A 824 15.09 37.78 14.32
C PHE A 824 14.47 37.58 15.72
N ASP A 825 13.21 37.98 15.85
CA ASP A 825 12.34 37.75 17.02
C ASP A 825 11.47 36.49 16.81
N TYR A 826 11.67 35.48 17.66
CA TYR A 826 10.97 34.18 17.56
C TYR A 826 9.67 34.17 18.38
N LYS A 827 8.53 34.36 17.70
CA LYS A 827 7.20 34.32 18.32
C LYS A 827 6.59 32.93 18.27
N SER A 828 6.79 32.15 19.33
CA SER A 828 6.22 30.78 19.51
C SER A 828 4.70 30.72 19.31
N SER A 829 3.97 31.81 19.58
CA SER A 829 2.53 31.92 19.32
C SER A 829 2.12 31.85 17.84
N LYS A 830 3.08 31.96 16.90
CA LYS A 830 2.87 31.75 15.46
C LYS A 830 3.16 30.32 15.00
N ASN A 831 3.59 29.42 15.88
CA ASN A 831 3.71 28.00 15.53
C ASN A 831 2.31 27.44 15.21
N PRO A 832 2.11 26.68 14.12
CA PRO A 832 0.87 25.94 13.92
C PRO A 832 0.72 24.91 15.04
N ARG A 833 -0.36 25.01 15.83
CA ARG A 833 -0.61 24.06 16.93
C ARG A 833 -0.93 22.69 16.34
N ARG A 834 -0.23 21.63 16.77
CA ARG A 834 -0.62 20.25 16.46
C ARG A 834 -1.96 19.97 17.13
N VAL A 835 -3.01 19.79 16.33
CA VAL A 835 -4.29 19.27 16.82
C VAL A 835 -4.17 17.78 17.12
N LEU A 836 -4.86 17.33 18.15
CA LEU A 836 -4.86 15.95 18.64
C LEU A 836 -6.16 15.23 18.26
N THR A 837 -7.29 15.92 18.46
CA THR A 837 -8.64 15.42 18.19
C THR A 837 -8.87 15.20 16.70
N LYS A 838 -9.61 14.13 16.37
CA LYS A 838 -10.15 13.86 15.04
C LYS A 838 -11.62 13.45 15.16
N PRO A 839 -12.51 13.92 14.27
CA PRO A 839 -12.33 15.05 13.34
C PRO A 839 -12.00 16.35 14.09
N ASN A 840 -11.33 17.28 13.42
CA ASN A 840 -10.82 18.53 14.01
C ASN A 840 -11.59 19.79 13.55
N ILE A 841 -12.79 19.61 13.01
CA ILE A 841 -13.63 20.68 12.47
C ILE A 841 -14.59 21.15 13.58
N PRO A 842 -14.58 22.43 13.98
CA PRO A 842 -15.50 22.95 14.98
C PRO A 842 -16.94 22.99 14.46
N LYS A 843 -17.88 22.41 15.19
CA LYS A 843 -19.31 22.30 14.80
C LYS A 843 -20.28 22.73 15.90
N SER A 844 -19.98 22.49 17.17
CA SER A 844 -20.86 22.80 18.30
C SER A 844 -20.12 23.48 19.47
N ASN A 845 -20.82 23.77 20.57
CA ASN A 845 -20.27 24.35 21.81
C ASN A 845 -19.41 25.60 21.59
N ASN A 846 -19.92 26.60 20.85
CA ASN A 846 -19.18 27.81 20.45
C ASN A 846 -17.87 27.54 19.68
N GLY A 847 -17.84 26.46 18.89
CA GLY A 847 -16.68 26.06 18.09
C GLY A 847 -15.55 25.41 18.88
N ASN A 848 -15.84 24.90 20.08
CA ASN A 848 -14.89 24.12 20.88
C ASN A 848 -14.92 22.63 20.57
N ASP A 849 -16.01 22.14 19.99
CA ASP A 849 -16.31 20.72 19.87
C ASP A 849 -16.48 20.34 18.40
N ASN A 850 -16.09 19.11 18.07
CA ASN A 850 -16.32 18.52 16.76
C ASN A 850 -17.75 17.94 16.63
N GLU A 851 -18.01 17.25 15.53
CA GLU A 851 -19.32 16.64 15.29
C GLU A 851 -19.67 15.45 16.18
N ASP A 852 -18.67 14.72 16.66
CA ASP A 852 -18.85 13.62 17.62
C ASP A 852 -19.00 14.12 19.07
N SER A 853 -19.20 15.43 19.27
CA SER A 853 -19.24 16.10 20.58
C SER A 853 -17.96 15.89 21.41
N ASP A 854 -16.83 15.72 20.73
CA ASP A 854 -15.49 15.61 21.29
C ASP A 854 -14.81 16.99 21.34
N TYR A 855 -14.25 17.36 22.49
CA TYR A 855 -13.51 18.62 22.65
C TYR A 855 -12.29 18.65 21.72
N ILE A 856 -12.10 19.73 20.97
CA ILE A 856 -10.98 19.87 20.02
C ILE A 856 -9.73 20.32 20.77
N LEU A 857 -8.85 19.35 21.05
CA LEU A 857 -7.61 19.48 21.80
C LEU A 857 -6.42 19.80 20.90
N TYR A 858 -5.61 20.77 21.30
CA TYR A 858 -4.30 21.05 20.70
C TYR A 858 -3.14 20.87 21.69
N VAL A 859 -1.95 20.56 21.18
CA VAL A 859 -0.73 20.52 22.00
C VAL A 859 -0.41 21.91 22.55
N ASN A 860 -0.05 21.94 23.83
CA ASN A 860 0.14 23.13 24.67
C ASN A 860 -1.15 23.92 25.00
N ASP A 861 -2.34 23.37 24.74
CA ASP A 861 -3.56 23.90 25.36
C ASP A 861 -3.54 23.70 26.88
N ILE A 862 -4.30 24.52 27.60
CA ILE A 862 -4.47 24.42 29.05
C ILE A 862 -5.92 24.01 29.34
N LEU A 863 -6.09 22.88 30.03
CA LEU A 863 -7.35 22.42 30.59
C LEU A 863 -7.49 22.91 32.03
N GLY A 864 -8.71 23.30 32.41
CA GLY A 864 -9.05 23.77 33.74
C GLY A 864 -9.00 25.30 33.89
N THR A 865 -9.94 25.83 34.68
CA THR A 865 -10.19 27.27 34.85
C THR A 865 -9.39 27.89 36.01
N ASN A 866 -9.39 27.22 37.17
CA ASN A 866 -8.77 27.72 38.40
C ASN A 866 -7.24 27.59 38.34
N ASP A 867 -6.49 28.58 38.83
CA ASP A 867 -5.01 28.56 38.83
C ASP A 867 -4.38 27.35 39.56
N SER A 868 -5.10 26.76 40.50
CA SER A 868 -4.69 25.54 41.21
C SER A 868 -4.91 24.24 40.43
N LYS A 869 -5.62 24.28 39.28
CA LYS A 869 -6.07 23.13 38.49
C LYS A 869 -5.82 23.32 36.98
N LYS A 870 -4.65 23.85 36.60
CA LYS A 870 -4.26 24.05 35.19
C LYS A 870 -3.35 22.94 34.69
N TYR A 871 -3.78 22.26 33.63
CA TYR A 871 -3.10 21.10 33.05
C TYR A 871 -2.74 21.37 31.58
N MET A 872 -1.46 21.33 31.22
CA MET A 872 -1.00 21.53 29.85
C MET A 872 -1.06 20.22 29.05
N VAL A 873 -1.75 20.23 27.91
CA VAL A 873 -1.91 19.07 27.03
C VAL A 873 -0.62 18.81 26.24
N LEU A 874 -0.07 17.59 26.34
CA LEU A 874 1.16 17.19 25.66
C LEU A 874 0.91 16.30 24.44
N ASP A 875 0.06 15.28 24.60
CA ASP A 875 -0.30 14.34 23.54
C ASP A 875 -1.62 13.62 23.81
N ILE A 876 -2.13 12.88 22.83
CA ILE A 876 -3.26 11.96 23.01
C ILE A 876 -2.78 10.55 23.40
N LEU A 877 -3.49 9.91 24.33
CA LEU A 877 -3.25 8.54 24.78
C LEU A 877 -4.26 7.55 24.17
N GLY A 878 -5.50 8.00 23.96
CA GLY A 878 -6.55 7.22 23.30
C GLY A 878 -7.81 8.04 23.02
N GLN A 879 -8.69 7.51 22.18
CA GLN A 879 -10.02 8.04 21.88
C GLN A 879 -10.98 6.85 21.76
N GLY A 880 -12.22 7.01 22.22
CA GLY A 880 -13.24 5.97 22.19
C GLY A 880 -14.64 6.52 22.46
N THR A 881 -15.61 5.65 22.67
CA THR A 881 -17.05 5.99 22.75
C THR A 881 -17.36 7.10 23.78
N PHE A 882 -16.66 7.11 24.91
CA PHE A 882 -16.89 8.07 26.00
C PHE A 882 -16.18 9.43 25.81
N GLY A 883 -15.26 9.53 24.85
CA GLY A 883 -14.44 10.72 24.59
C GLY A 883 -12.95 10.41 24.42
N GLN A 884 -12.10 11.34 24.86
CA GLN A 884 -10.65 11.32 24.63
C GLN A 884 -9.85 11.23 25.93
N VAL A 885 -8.73 10.51 25.93
CA VAL A 885 -7.76 10.50 27.03
C VAL A 885 -6.48 11.16 26.54
N VAL A 886 -6.05 12.23 27.20
CA VAL A 886 -4.84 13.00 26.88
C VAL A 886 -3.79 12.93 27.99
N LYS A 887 -2.53 12.89 27.57
CA LYS A 887 -1.36 13.05 28.46
C LYS A 887 -1.17 14.54 28.74
N CYS A 888 -1.24 14.92 30.00
CA CYS A 888 -1.09 16.31 30.43
C CYS A 888 0.00 16.47 31.49
N GLN A 889 0.55 17.68 31.62
CA GLN A 889 1.38 18.08 32.75
C GLN A 889 0.60 19.02 33.67
N ASN A 890 0.54 18.72 34.96
CA ASN A 890 0.02 19.62 35.98
C ASN A 890 0.97 20.82 36.11
N LEU A 891 0.52 22.04 35.82
CA LEU A 891 1.41 23.20 35.83
C LEU A 891 1.86 23.62 37.23
N LYS A 892 1.15 23.20 38.29
CA LYS A 892 1.50 23.49 39.69
C LYS A 892 2.50 22.48 40.26
N THR A 893 2.28 21.18 40.06
CA THR A 893 3.15 20.12 40.63
C THR A 893 4.22 19.62 39.67
N GLN A 894 4.13 19.99 38.38
CA GLN A 894 4.96 19.50 37.27
C GLN A 894 4.82 17.99 36.96
N GLU A 895 3.94 17.28 37.67
CA GLU A 895 3.64 15.86 37.46
C GLU A 895 2.92 15.61 36.13
N ILE A 896 3.11 14.42 35.57
CA ILE A 896 2.46 13.98 34.34
C ILE A 896 1.26 13.09 34.69
N VAL A 897 0.09 13.42 34.15
CA VAL A 897 -1.20 12.77 34.42
C VAL A 897 -1.89 12.36 33.12
N ALA A 898 -2.84 11.44 33.22
CA ALA A 898 -3.81 11.17 32.16
C ALA A 898 -5.11 11.92 32.47
N ILE A 899 -5.74 12.55 31.48
CA ILE A 899 -7.04 13.23 31.65
C ILE A 899 -8.04 12.69 30.64
N LYS A 900 -9.13 12.07 31.13
CA LYS A 900 -10.28 11.64 30.32
C LYS A 900 -11.21 12.84 30.16
N VAL A 901 -11.24 13.40 28.96
CA VAL A 901 -12.14 14.48 28.53
C VAL A 901 -13.37 13.81 27.91
N VAL A 902 -14.45 13.80 28.68
CA VAL A 902 -15.72 13.15 28.33
C VAL A 902 -16.46 14.00 27.29
N LYS A 903 -17.13 13.36 26.32
CA LYS A 903 -17.98 14.05 25.33
C LYS A 903 -19.04 14.93 25.99
N SER A 904 -19.40 16.04 25.35
CA SER A 904 -20.33 17.07 25.86
C SER A 904 -21.83 16.67 25.81
N GLN A 905 -22.13 15.38 26.00
CA GLN A 905 -23.49 14.81 25.96
C GLN A 905 -23.90 14.17 27.29
N LEU A 906 -25.17 14.30 27.65
CA LEU A 906 -25.71 13.90 28.96
C LEU A 906 -25.56 12.40 29.26
N VAL A 907 -25.64 11.52 28.24
CA VAL A 907 -25.50 10.07 28.41
C VAL A 907 -24.09 9.70 28.88
N TYR A 908 -23.05 10.16 28.15
CA TYR A 908 -21.66 9.91 28.50
C TYR A 908 -21.24 10.64 29.78
N LEU A 909 -21.80 11.82 30.05
CA LEU A 909 -21.62 12.54 31.31
C LEU A 909 -22.13 11.71 32.50
N ASN A 910 -23.37 11.21 32.45
CA ASN A 910 -23.95 10.40 33.52
C ASN A 910 -23.15 9.10 33.75
N GLN A 911 -22.73 8.43 32.69
CA GLN A 911 -21.91 7.22 32.79
C GLN A 911 -20.54 7.50 33.42
N SER A 912 -19.87 8.58 32.99
CA SER A 912 -18.56 8.98 33.53
C SER A 912 -18.63 9.54 34.96
N LEU A 913 -19.80 10.07 35.38
CA LEU A 913 -20.06 10.40 36.78
C LEU A 913 -20.22 9.14 37.63
N THR A 914 -20.87 8.09 37.12
CA THR A 914 -20.93 6.78 37.79
C THR A 914 -19.53 6.17 37.95
N GLU A 915 -18.73 6.15 36.88
CA GLU A 915 -17.31 5.75 36.91
C GLU A 915 -16.53 6.53 37.98
N ALA A 916 -16.61 7.86 37.96
CA ALA A 916 -15.92 8.73 38.91
C ALA A 916 -16.39 8.51 40.36
N ASN A 917 -17.67 8.21 40.59
CA ASN A 917 -18.21 7.95 41.91
C ASN A 917 -17.80 6.56 42.44
N ILE A 918 -17.71 5.55 41.57
CA ILE A 918 -17.21 4.21 41.93
C ILE A 918 -15.71 4.27 42.22
N LEU A 919 -14.92 4.94 41.38
CA LEU A 919 -13.48 5.16 41.62
C LEU A 919 -13.25 6.02 42.88
N GLU A 920 -14.05 7.05 43.13
CA GLU A 920 -13.96 7.84 44.36
C GLU A 920 -14.35 7.04 45.61
N HIS A 921 -15.28 6.09 45.50
CA HIS A 921 -15.59 5.15 46.59
C HIS A 921 -14.40 4.19 46.84
N LEU A 922 -13.87 3.56 45.77
CA LEU A 922 -12.73 2.66 45.86
C LEU A 922 -11.49 3.37 46.43
N ASN A 923 -11.05 4.45 45.79
CA ASN A 923 -9.82 5.18 46.14
C ASN A 923 -9.86 5.91 47.50
N LYS A 924 -11.04 6.12 48.12
CA LYS A 924 -11.15 6.87 49.40
C LYS A 924 -11.72 6.06 50.57
N LYS A 925 -12.41 4.94 50.32
CA LYS A 925 -13.08 4.16 51.38
C LYS A 925 -12.71 2.67 51.42
N VAL A 926 -12.32 2.08 50.29
CA VAL A 926 -12.07 0.63 50.19
C VAL A 926 -10.57 0.35 50.13
N ASP A 927 -9.87 1.05 49.23
CA ASP A 927 -8.42 1.01 49.09
C ASP A 927 -7.87 2.45 49.09
N PRO A 928 -7.65 3.05 50.27
CA PRO A 928 -7.09 4.39 50.39
C PRO A 928 -5.57 4.46 50.15
N ASN A 929 -4.87 3.31 50.24
CA ASN A 929 -3.40 3.25 50.26
C ASN A 929 -2.76 2.93 48.89
N ASP A 930 -3.57 2.51 47.91
CA ASP A 930 -3.13 1.99 46.59
C ASP A 930 -2.46 0.61 46.67
N GLU A 931 -3.02 -0.25 47.51
CA GLU A 931 -2.57 -1.63 47.72
C GLU A 931 -3.24 -2.63 46.76
N HIS A 932 -4.45 -2.34 46.25
CA HIS A 932 -5.32 -3.32 45.58
C HIS A 932 -5.50 -3.11 44.06
N HIS A 933 -4.51 -2.48 43.42
CA HIS A 933 -4.38 -2.36 41.96
C HIS A 933 -5.53 -1.62 41.22
N PHE A 934 -6.23 -0.70 41.88
CA PHE A 934 -7.21 0.17 41.22
C PHE A 934 -6.60 1.48 40.71
N LEU A 935 -7.08 1.95 39.54
CA LEU A 935 -6.77 3.27 38.99
C LEU A 935 -7.02 4.38 40.01
N ARG A 936 -6.05 5.27 40.22
CA ARG A 936 -6.17 6.47 41.05
C ARG A 936 -6.79 7.61 40.26
N MET A 937 -7.97 8.08 40.67
CA MET A 937 -8.52 9.38 40.27
C MET A 937 -8.06 10.46 41.26
N TYR A 938 -7.29 11.43 40.77
CA TYR A 938 -6.77 12.54 41.58
C TYR A 938 -7.78 13.70 41.69
N ASP A 939 -8.52 13.99 40.63
CA ASP A 939 -9.42 15.15 40.57
C ASP A 939 -10.50 15.02 39.49
N LYS A 940 -11.58 15.81 39.61
CA LYS A 940 -12.62 15.97 38.58
C LYS A 940 -13.04 17.44 38.46
N PHE A 941 -13.14 17.94 37.23
CA PHE A 941 -13.54 19.32 36.93
C PHE A 941 -14.30 19.43 35.60
N ILE A 942 -15.02 20.55 35.39
CA ILE A 942 -15.63 20.87 34.10
C ILE A 942 -14.74 21.88 33.36
N HIS A 943 -14.48 21.64 32.07
CA HIS A 943 -13.79 22.57 31.17
C HIS A 943 -14.61 22.71 29.89
N LYS A 944 -15.12 23.92 29.62
CA LYS A 944 -15.94 24.22 28.43
C LYS A 944 -17.05 23.17 28.18
N ASN A 945 -17.86 22.87 29.19
CA ASN A 945 -18.94 21.87 29.15
C ASN A 945 -18.52 20.38 29.05
N HIS A 946 -17.23 20.05 28.99
CA HIS A 946 -16.74 18.68 29.13
C HIS A 946 -16.40 18.36 30.58
N LEU A 947 -16.75 17.15 31.04
CA LEU A 947 -16.21 16.58 32.27
C LEU A 947 -14.78 16.09 32.02
N CYS A 948 -13.84 16.57 32.82
CA CYS A 948 -12.45 16.13 32.83
C CYS A 948 -12.17 15.35 34.10
N LEU A 949 -11.86 14.05 33.97
CA LEU A 949 -11.41 13.20 35.07
C LEU A 949 -9.87 13.07 35.00
N VAL A 950 -9.18 13.38 36.10
CA VAL A 950 -7.72 13.36 36.19
C VAL A 950 -7.28 12.07 36.88
N PHE A 951 -6.42 11.31 36.21
CA PHE A 951 -5.89 10.03 36.67
C PHE A 951 -4.35 10.02 36.70
N GLU A 952 -3.79 9.05 37.40
CA GLU A 952 -2.39 8.66 37.23
C GLU A 952 -2.07 8.28 35.77
N LEU A 953 -0.83 8.52 35.32
CA LEU A 953 -0.41 8.07 33.99
C LEU A 953 0.06 6.61 34.03
N LEU A 954 -0.70 5.72 33.40
CA LEU A 954 -0.32 4.32 33.17
C LEU A 954 0.34 4.11 31.80
N SER A 955 0.80 2.88 31.57
CA SER A 955 1.48 2.41 30.36
C SER A 955 0.57 1.54 29.49
N SER A 956 1.13 0.68 28.63
CA SER A 956 0.36 -0.19 27.73
C SER A 956 -0.60 -1.13 28.46
N ASN A 957 -1.74 -1.39 27.82
CA ASN A 957 -2.70 -2.42 28.21
C ASN A 957 -2.19 -3.84 27.88
N LEU A 958 -2.82 -4.88 28.42
CA LEU A 958 -2.41 -6.27 28.20
C LEU A 958 -2.68 -6.77 26.76
N TYR A 959 -3.67 -6.21 26.04
CA TYR A 959 -3.88 -6.53 24.62
C TYR A 959 -2.67 -6.08 23.77
N ASP A 960 -2.21 -4.85 23.95
CA ASP A 960 -1.03 -4.32 23.27
C ASP A 960 0.25 -5.06 23.70
N LEU A 961 0.33 -5.58 24.93
CA LEU A 961 1.43 -6.45 25.36
C LEU A 961 1.44 -7.80 24.59
N ILE A 962 0.28 -8.44 24.42
CA ILE A 962 0.13 -9.67 23.60
C ILE A 962 0.48 -9.38 22.13
N ARG A 963 0.02 -8.24 21.60
CA ARG A 963 0.27 -7.78 20.23
C ARG A 963 1.75 -7.45 19.99
N GLN A 964 2.42 -6.82 20.95
CA GLN A 964 3.88 -6.59 20.92
C GLN A 964 4.63 -7.92 20.88
N ASN A 965 4.19 -8.93 21.66
CA ASN A 965 4.69 -10.30 21.55
C ASN A 965 4.08 -11.10 20.38
N GLN A 966 3.64 -10.43 19.30
CA GLN A 966 3.17 -11.02 18.04
C GLN A 966 2.11 -12.12 18.21
N PHE A 967 1.20 -12.00 19.18
CA PHE A 967 0.16 -12.99 19.48
C PHE A 967 0.74 -14.40 19.80
N HIS A 968 1.93 -14.46 20.42
CA HIS A 968 2.59 -15.72 20.80
C HIS A 968 2.28 -16.23 22.22
N GLY A 969 1.42 -15.54 22.96
CA GLY A 969 1.20 -15.80 24.39
C GLY A 969 2.33 -15.24 25.26
N LEU A 970 2.14 -15.26 26.58
CA LEU A 970 3.12 -14.80 27.57
C LEU A 970 3.69 -15.99 28.36
N THR A 971 4.80 -15.77 29.06
CA THR A 971 5.38 -16.84 29.91
C THR A 971 4.50 -17.11 31.13
N ILE A 972 4.38 -18.38 31.52
CA ILE A 972 3.58 -18.81 32.70
C ILE A 972 3.93 -18.00 33.96
N LYS A 973 5.21 -17.67 34.18
CA LYS A 973 5.68 -16.84 35.30
C LYS A 973 5.12 -15.42 35.28
N LEU A 974 4.93 -14.84 34.10
CA LEU A 974 4.33 -13.50 33.95
C LEU A 974 2.80 -13.56 34.11
N ILE A 975 2.15 -14.56 33.50
CA ILE A 975 0.71 -14.78 33.62
C ILE A 975 0.33 -14.95 35.09
N LYS A 976 1.04 -15.82 35.84
CA LYS A 976 0.88 -15.99 37.28
C LYS A 976 0.95 -14.67 38.06
N LYS A 977 1.91 -13.80 37.73
CA LYS A 977 2.03 -12.47 38.38
C LYS A 977 0.83 -11.57 38.11
N PHE A 978 0.27 -11.62 36.90
CA PHE A 978 -0.98 -10.90 36.60
C PHE A 978 -2.19 -11.55 37.29
N SER A 979 -2.25 -12.89 37.35
CA SER A 979 -3.29 -13.62 38.07
C SER A 979 -3.38 -13.21 39.54
N ILE A 980 -2.25 -13.11 40.25
CA ILE A 980 -2.21 -12.71 41.66
C ILE A 980 -2.85 -11.32 41.85
N GLN A 981 -2.41 -10.33 41.07
CA GLN A 981 -2.86 -8.93 41.20
C GLN A 981 -4.32 -8.74 40.81
N LEU A 982 -4.79 -9.43 39.76
CA LEU A 982 -6.19 -9.39 39.33
C LEU A 982 -7.11 -10.09 40.33
N LEU A 983 -6.70 -11.22 40.91
CA LEU A 983 -7.48 -11.91 41.95
C LEU A 983 -7.59 -11.06 43.23
N ASP A 984 -6.56 -10.31 43.58
CA ASP A 984 -6.58 -9.37 44.70
C ASP A 984 -7.62 -8.25 44.49
N SER A 985 -7.57 -7.54 43.35
CA SER A 985 -8.62 -6.57 42.98
C SER A 985 -10.02 -7.20 42.97
N LEU A 986 -10.15 -8.42 42.47
CA LEU A 986 -11.43 -9.12 42.39
C LEU A 986 -11.98 -9.55 43.76
N CYS A 987 -11.13 -9.90 44.73
CA CYS A 987 -11.54 -10.07 46.14
C CYS A 987 -12.18 -8.77 46.65
N ILE A 988 -11.47 -7.65 46.49
CA ILE A 988 -11.91 -6.35 47.01
C ILE A 988 -13.20 -5.87 46.34
N LEU A 989 -13.38 -6.08 45.02
CA LEU A 989 -14.64 -5.78 44.34
C LEU A 989 -15.80 -6.65 44.85
N LYS A 990 -15.59 -7.97 44.99
CA LYS A 990 -16.60 -8.91 45.53
C LYS A 990 -17.06 -8.50 46.94
N ASP A 991 -16.13 -8.07 47.79
CA ASP A 991 -16.40 -7.72 49.18
C ASP A 991 -17.01 -6.31 49.31
N ALA A 992 -16.57 -5.35 48.48
CA ALA A 992 -17.21 -4.04 48.30
C ALA A 992 -18.58 -4.12 47.58
N LYS A 993 -19.00 -5.32 47.15
CA LYS A 993 -20.26 -5.59 46.44
C LYS A 993 -20.36 -4.84 45.10
N ILE A 994 -19.23 -4.66 44.42
CA ILE A 994 -19.14 -4.04 43.09
C ILE A 994 -18.86 -5.13 42.05
N ILE A 995 -19.51 -5.03 40.90
CA ILE A 995 -19.29 -5.86 39.71
C ILE A 995 -18.71 -4.92 38.64
N HIS A 996 -17.59 -5.28 38.02
CA HIS A 996 -16.94 -4.46 37.00
C HIS A 996 -17.69 -4.51 35.66
N CYS A 997 -18.26 -5.67 35.32
CA CYS A 997 -19.10 -5.90 34.15
C CYS A 997 -18.41 -5.69 32.78
N ASP A 998 -17.11 -5.41 32.70
CA ASP A 998 -16.37 -5.31 31.43
C ASP A 998 -14.84 -5.51 31.58
N LEU A 999 -14.44 -6.58 32.29
CA LEU A 999 -13.03 -6.99 32.35
C LEU A 999 -12.57 -7.61 31.01
N LYS A 1000 -11.48 -7.06 30.48
CA LYS A 1000 -10.82 -7.47 29.24
C LYS A 1000 -9.35 -7.01 29.23
N PRO A 1001 -8.46 -7.57 28.38
CA PRO A 1001 -7.04 -7.20 28.34
C PRO A 1001 -6.78 -5.72 28.03
N GLU A 1002 -7.71 -5.03 27.36
CA GLU A 1002 -7.67 -3.59 27.10
C GLU A 1002 -7.90 -2.75 28.37
N ASN A 1003 -8.71 -3.24 29.32
CA ASN A 1003 -9.07 -2.56 30.57
C ASN A 1003 -8.13 -2.90 31.74
N ILE A 1004 -6.97 -3.50 31.44
CA ILE A 1004 -5.93 -3.84 32.42
C ILE A 1004 -4.60 -3.27 31.90
N LEU A 1005 -4.07 -2.26 32.58
CA LEU A 1005 -2.88 -1.52 32.15
C LEU A 1005 -1.68 -1.79 33.06
N LEU A 1006 -0.49 -1.81 32.47
CA LEU A 1006 0.77 -1.83 33.22
C LEU A 1006 1.05 -0.44 33.81
N ILE A 1007 1.60 -0.39 35.03
CA ILE A 1007 2.09 0.87 35.62
C ILE A 1007 3.34 1.34 34.88
N SER A 1008 4.25 0.42 34.50
CA SER A 1008 5.38 0.70 33.60
C SER A 1008 5.75 -0.55 32.81
N LEU A 1009 6.47 -0.39 31.70
CA LEU A 1009 6.94 -1.53 30.89
C LEU A 1009 8.02 -2.36 31.61
N ASP A 1010 8.78 -1.73 32.52
CA ASP A 1010 9.91 -2.37 33.22
C ASP A 1010 9.49 -3.28 34.39
N LYS A 1011 8.24 -3.17 34.86
CA LYS A 1011 7.71 -3.91 36.02
C LYS A 1011 6.37 -4.56 35.68
N PRO A 1012 6.15 -5.83 36.00
CA PRO A 1012 4.89 -6.54 35.73
C PRO A 1012 3.79 -6.17 36.74
N ASN A 1013 3.69 -4.90 37.10
CA ASN A 1013 2.69 -4.37 38.01
C ASN A 1013 1.53 -3.80 37.19
N LEU A 1014 0.31 -4.22 37.47
CA LEU A 1014 -0.88 -3.81 36.71
C LEU A 1014 -1.84 -2.97 37.56
N LYS A 1015 -2.79 -2.33 36.86
CA LYS A 1015 -4.01 -1.75 37.42
C LYS A 1015 -5.23 -1.99 36.54
N VAL A 1016 -6.40 -2.08 37.17
CA VAL A 1016 -7.72 -2.22 36.54
C VAL A 1016 -8.32 -0.83 36.27
N ILE A 1017 -8.90 -0.62 35.09
CA ILE A 1017 -9.46 0.66 34.63
C ILE A 1017 -10.89 0.54 34.07
N ASP A 1018 -11.51 1.68 33.75
CA ASP A 1018 -12.81 1.82 33.06
C ASP A 1018 -14.01 1.20 33.82
N PHE A 1019 -14.31 1.80 34.98
CA PHE A 1019 -15.49 1.48 35.79
C PHE A 1019 -16.79 2.07 35.21
N GLY A 1020 -16.81 2.53 33.96
CA GLY A 1020 -17.99 3.08 33.29
C GLY A 1020 -19.13 2.09 33.07
N SER A 1021 -18.87 0.78 33.15
CA SER A 1021 -19.89 -0.28 33.10
C SER A 1021 -20.20 -0.90 34.46
N ALA A 1022 -19.49 -0.48 35.52
CA ALA A 1022 -19.55 -1.12 36.82
C ALA A 1022 -20.85 -0.80 37.58
N CYS A 1023 -21.36 -1.77 38.33
CA CYS A 1023 -22.59 -1.63 39.13
C CYS A 1023 -22.44 -2.26 40.52
N HIS A 1024 -23.37 -1.94 41.42
CA HIS A 1024 -23.45 -2.57 42.74
C HIS A 1024 -24.33 -3.82 42.67
N GLU A 1025 -23.94 -4.92 43.34
CA GLU A 1025 -24.60 -6.23 43.26
C GLU A 1025 -26.10 -6.20 43.62
N ARG A 1026 -26.54 -5.19 44.39
CA ARG A 1026 -27.94 -4.99 44.79
C ARG A 1026 -28.74 -4.03 43.88
N GLN A 1027 -28.10 -3.46 42.85
CA GLN A 1027 -28.66 -2.44 41.96
C GLN A 1027 -28.25 -2.73 40.50
N ILE A 1028 -28.70 -3.87 39.99
CA ILE A 1028 -28.47 -4.31 38.61
C ILE A 1028 -29.40 -3.53 37.68
N ILE A 1029 -28.82 -2.64 36.86
CA ILE A 1029 -29.54 -1.76 35.91
C ILE A 1029 -29.63 -2.40 34.51
N TYR A 1030 -28.58 -3.10 34.08
CA TYR A 1030 -28.42 -3.56 32.70
C TYR A 1030 -28.44 -5.09 32.60
N THR A 1031 -29.09 -5.62 31.56
CA THR A 1031 -29.10 -7.07 31.25
C THR A 1031 -28.04 -7.45 30.22
N TYR A 1032 -27.59 -6.51 29.38
CA TYR A 1032 -26.56 -6.70 28.37
C TYR A 1032 -25.25 -6.06 28.84
N ILE A 1033 -24.33 -6.88 29.34
CA ILE A 1033 -23.03 -6.45 29.90
C ILE A 1033 -21.87 -7.27 29.34
N GLN A 1034 -20.63 -6.91 29.66
CA GLN A 1034 -19.36 -7.52 29.24
C GLN A 1034 -19.08 -7.46 27.73
N SER A 1035 -17.84 -7.15 27.35
CA SER A 1035 -17.33 -7.32 25.99
C SER A 1035 -17.42 -8.80 25.58
N ARG A 1036 -18.02 -9.08 24.41
CA ARG A 1036 -18.61 -10.39 24.05
C ARG A 1036 -17.70 -11.60 24.29
N PHE A 1037 -16.41 -11.52 23.93
CA PHE A 1037 -15.48 -12.65 24.07
C PHE A 1037 -15.25 -13.09 25.53
N TYR A 1038 -15.46 -12.18 26.48
CA TYR A 1038 -15.29 -12.37 27.93
C TYR A 1038 -16.64 -12.44 28.67
N ARG A 1039 -17.76 -12.49 27.94
CA ARG A 1039 -19.12 -12.57 28.50
C ARG A 1039 -19.44 -13.96 29.02
N SER A 1040 -20.07 -14.02 30.19
CA SER A 1040 -20.37 -15.28 30.88
C SER A 1040 -21.67 -15.94 30.38
N PRO A 1041 -21.82 -17.27 30.53
CA PRO A 1041 -23.01 -17.98 30.04
C PRO A 1041 -24.28 -17.49 30.74
N GLU A 1042 -24.26 -17.18 32.04
CA GLU A 1042 -25.44 -16.69 32.74
C GLU A 1042 -25.97 -15.33 32.23
N VAL A 1043 -25.09 -14.45 31.73
CA VAL A 1043 -25.50 -13.20 31.07
C VAL A 1043 -26.15 -13.50 29.71
N ILE A 1044 -25.55 -14.36 28.89
CA ILE A 1044 -26.10 -14.74 27.57
C ILE A 1044 -27.50 -15.39 27.71
N LEU A 1045 -27.68 -16.25 28.73
CA LEU A 1045 -28.95 -16.91 29.01
C LEU A 1045 -29.99 -15.99 29.68
N GLY A 1046 -29.63 -14.77 30.06
CA GLY A 1046 -30.54 -13.81 30.69
C GLY A 1046 -30.93 -14.19 32.14
N LEU A 1047 -30.04 -14.88 32.86
CA LEU A 1047 -30.18 -15.16 34.29
C LEU A 1047 -29.81 -13.92 35.13
N SER A 1048 -30.16 -13.94 36.41
CA SER A 1048 -29.61 -12.99 37.39
C SER A 1048 -28.13 -13.28 37.61
N TYR A 1049 -27.30 -12.23 37.70
CA TYR A 1049 -25.85 -12.35 37.77
C TYR A 1049 -25.26 -11.66 39.02
N THR A 1050 -24.01 -11.98 39.34
CA THR A 1050 -23.26 -11.53 40.53
C THR A 1050 -21.81 -11.20 40.16
N SER A 1051 -20.91 -10.95 41.12
CA SER A 1051 -19.47 -10.83 40.85
C SER A 1051 -18.82 -12.10 40.25
N SER A 1052 -19.57 -13.19 40.07
CA SER A 1052 -19.16 -14.39 39.32
C SER A 1052 -18.91 -14.11 37.83
N VAL A 1053 -19.51 -13.08 37.24
CA VAL A 1053 -19.30 -12.71 35.82
C VAL A 1053 -17.87 -12.25 35.56
N ASP A 1054 -17.31 -11.49 36.50
CA ASP A 1054 -15.94 -10.95 36.41
C ASP A 1054 -14.90 -12.06 36.56
N MET A 1055 -15.17 -13.09 37.38
CA MET A 1055 -14.34 -14.30 37.46
C MET A 1055 -14.32 -15.12 36.16
N TRP A 1056 -15.43 -15.13 35.41
CA TRP A 1056 -15.46 -15.74 34.08
C TRP A 1056 -14.62 -14.94 33.09
N SER A 1057 -14.77 -13.61 33.04
CA SER A 1057 -13.92 -12.75 32.20
C SER A 1057 -12.45 -12.91 32.52
N PHE A 1058 -12.09 -12.95 33.81
CA PHE A 1058 -10.74 -13.28 34.29
C PHE A 1058 -10.24 -14.63 33.78
N GLY A 1059 -11.05 -15.69 33.83
CA GLY A 1059 -10.69 -17.00 33.26
C GLY A 1059 -10.36 -16.93 31.77
N CYS A 1060 -11.17 -16.21 30.99
CA CYS A 1060 -10.91 -15.97 29.57
C CYS A 1060 -9.61 -15.18 29.34
N ILE A 1061 -9.35 -14.14 30.15
CA ILE A 1061 -8.13 -13.33 30.09
C ILE A 1061 -6.88 -14.17 30.41
N ILE A 1062 -6.90 -15.02 31.44
CA ILE A 1062 -5.76 -15.89 31.79
C ILE A 1062 -5.47 -16.91 30.68
N ALA A 1063 -6.50 -17.46 30.03
CA ALA A 1063 -6.34 -18.33 28.87
C ALA A 1063 -5.78 -17.57 27.65
N GLU A 1064 -6.28 -16.36 27.35
CA GLU A 1064 -5.78 -15.53 26.25
C GLU A 1064 -4.34 -15.05 26.47
N LEU A 1065 -3.96 -14.69 27.69
CA LEU A 1065 -2.57 -14.36 28.05
C LEU A 1065 -1.63 -15.56 27.83
N PHE A 1066 -2.12 -16.79 27.94
CA PHE A 1066 -1.35 -18.00 27.62
C PHE A 1066 -1.30 -18.31 26.11
N LEU A 1067 -2.44 -18.20 25.42
CA LEU A 1067 -2.60 -18.60 24.01
C LEU A 1067 -2.23 -17.50 23.01
N GLY A 1068 -2.13 -16.25 23.46
CA GLY A 1068 -1.95 -15.06 22.64
C GLY A 1068 -3.15 -14.70 21.77
N LEU A 1069 -4.29 -15.35 21.98
CA LEU A 1069 -5.50 -15.31 21.15
C LEU A 1069 -6.74 -15.51 22.04
N PRO A 1070 -7.88 -14.85 21.77
CA PRO A 1070 -9.11 -15.01 22.57
C PRO A 1070 -9.60 -16.45 22.62
N LEU A 1071 -9.99 -16.92 23.80
CA LEU A 1071 -10.47 -18.29 24.02
C LEU A 1071 -11.82 -18.53 23.32
N PHE A 1072 -12.74 -17.57 23.38
CA PHE A 1072 -14.08 -17.65 22.81
C PHE A 1072 -14.34 -16.43 21.89
N PRO A 1073 -13.93 -16.47 20.61
CA PRO A 1073 -14.07 -15.37 19.67
C PRO A 1073 -15.45 -15.36 18.96
N GLY A 1074 -16.54 -15.22 19.71
CA GLY A 1074 -17.91 -15.29 19.17
C GLY A 1074 -18.29 -14.13 18.25
N THR A 1075 -18.78 -14.44 17.05
CA THR A 1075 -19.36 -13.47 16.10
C THR A 1075 -20.68 -12.88 16.64
N SER A 1076 -21.60 -13.74 17.07
CA SER A 1076 -22.86 -13.42 17.76
C SER A 1076 -22.90 -14.00 19.18
N GLU A 1077 -23.98 -13.78 19.93
CA GLU A 1077 -24.19 -14.46 21.22
C GLU A 1077 -24.45 -15.96 21.08
N PHE A 1078 -25.13 -16.39 20.00
CA PHE A 1078 -25.28 -17.80 19.68
C PHE A 1078 -23.93 -18.45 19.34
N ASN A 1079 -23.08 -17.78 18.55
CA ASN A 1079 -21.74 -18.27 18.24
C ASN A 1079 -20.84 -18.30 19.50
N GLN A 1080 -20.94 -17.29 20.36
CA GLN A 1080 -20.25 -17.26 21.67
C GLN A 1080 -20.66 -18.46 22.53
N LEU A 1081 -21.97 -18.69 22.70
CA LEU A 1081 -22.50 -19.81 23.49
C LEU A 1081 -22.16 -21.18 22.88
N THR A 1082 -22.20 -21.32 21.55
CA THR A 1082 -21.77 -22.53 20.84
C THR A 1082 -20.31 -22.84 21.15
N ARG A 1083 -19.41 -21.87 21.04
CA ARG A 1083 -17.96 -22.05 21.31
C ARG A 1083 -17.67 -22.42 22.76
N ILE A 1084 -18.43 -21.86 23.70
CA ILE A 1084 -18.38 -22.24 25.11
C ILE A 1084 -18.79 -23.71 25.29
N ILE A 1085 -19.89 -24.13 24.65
CA ILE A 1085 -20.44 -25.49 24.77
C ILE A 1085 -19.56 -26.54 24.10
N GLU A 1086 -18.99 -26.25 22.93
CA GLU A 1086 -18.06 -27.15 22.23
C GLU A 1086 -16.79 -27.46 23.05
N MET A 1087 -16.35 -26.52 23.89
CA MET A 1087 -15.11 -26.64 24.66
C MET A 1087 -15.31 -27.12 26.11
N LEU A 1088 -16.40 -26.71 26.76
CA LEU A 1088 -16.65 -26.92 28.20
C LEU A 1088 -17.91 -27.77 28.50
N GLY A 1089 -18.74 -28.07 27.50
CA GLY A 1089 -19.95 -28.88 27.65
C GLY A 1089 -21.24 -28.05 27.81
N MET A 1090 -22.37 -28.74 27.97
CA MET A 1090 -23.69 -28.10 28.12
C MET A 1090 -23.83 -27.43 29.50
N PRO A 1091 -24.51 -26.25 29.60
CA PRO A 1091 -24.91 -25.70 30.89
C PRO A 1091 -25.85 -26.66 31.64
N SER A 1092 -25.79 -26.63 32.96
CA SER A 1092 -26.67 -27.45 33.81
C SER A 1092 -28.15 -27.13 33.58
N THR A 1093 -29.04 -28.14 33.64
CA THR A 1093 -30.44 -28.04 33.23
C THR A 1093 -31.19 -26.84 33.83
N TRP A 1094 -30.95 -26.53 35.11
CA TRP A 1094 -31.61 -25.41 35.80
C TRP A 1094 -31.27 -24.05 35.17
N MET A 1095 -30.05 -23.86 34.64
CA MET A 1095 -29.65 -22.62 33.96
C MET A 1095 -30.43 -22.44 32.65
N ILE A 1096 -30.68 -23.55 31.95
CA ILE A 1096 -31.45 -23.56 30.71
C ILE A 1096 -32.94 -23.31 31.03
N GLU A 1097 -33.49 -23.96 32.06
CA GLU A 1097 -34.89 -23.81 32.47
C GLU A 1097 -35.23 -22.45 33.08
N MET A 1098 -34.30 -21.80 33.80
CA MET A 1098 -34.51 -20.47 34.40
C MET A 1098 -34.03 -19.30 33.52
N GLY A 1099 -33.24 -19.57 32.47
CA GLY A 1099 -32.68 -18.54 31.60
C GLY A 1099 -33.73 -17.94 30.66
N LYS A 1100 -33.98 -16.63 30.78
CA LYS A 1100 -34.97 -15.89 29.98
C LYS A 1100 -34.75 -16.01 28.47
N ASN A 1101 -33.48 -16.13 28.04
CA ASN A 1101 -33.10 -16.21 26.64
C ASN A 1101 -32.92 -17.66 26.15
N SER A 1102 -32.99 -18.66 27.02
CA SER A 1102 -32.60 -20.05 26.71
C SER A 1102 -33.35 -20.66 25.53
N LEU A 1103 -34.65 -20.36 25.38
CA LEU A 1103 -35.46 -20.86 24.26
C LEU A 1103 -35.05 -20.29 22.89
N ASN A 1104 -34.24 -19.23 22.85
CA ASN A 1104 -33.63 -18.74 21.61
C ASN A 1104 -32.54 -19.71 21.13
N PHE A 1105 -31.79 -20.32 22.05
CA PHE A 1105 -30.59 -21.10 21.75
C PHE A 1105 -30.78 -22.63 21.83
N PHE A 1106 -31.72 -23.12 22.64
CA PHE A 1106 -31.91 -24.55 22.90
C PHE A 1106 -33.26 -25.10 22.43
N ASN A 1107 -33.27 -26.37 22.05
CA ASN A 1107 -34.46 -27.19 21.85
C ASN A 1107 -34.80 -27.96 23.14
N GLN A 1108 -36.09 -28.05 23.48
CA GLN A 1108 -36.59 -28.91 24.56
C GLN A 1108 -37.00 -30.28 24.00
N ILE A 1109 -36.28 -31.32 24.37
CA ILE A 1109 -36.58 -32.73 24.06
C ILE A 1109 -37.40 -33.32 25.21
N LYS A 1110 -38.65 -33.70 24.90
CA LYS A 1110 -39.52 -34.43 25.83
C LYS A 1110 -39.22 -35.93 25.73
N THR A 1111 -38.70 -36.52 26.81
CA THR A 1111 -38.57 -37.98 26.93
C THR A 1111 -39.91 -38.60 27.32
N GLY A 1112 -40.22 -39.80 26.81
CA GLY A 1112 -41.56 -40.40 26.89
C GLY A 1112 -42.10 -40.65 28.32
N ASP A 1113 -41.20 -40.88 29.28
CA ASP A 1113 -41.55 -41.24 30.66
C ASP A 1113 -41.80 -40.03 31.59
N GLY A 1114 -41.88 -38.81 31.04
CA GLY A 1114 -42.35 -37.60 31.74
C GLY A 1114 -41.50 -37.11 32.92
N LYS A 1115 -40.32 -37.69 33.17
CA LYS A 1115 -39.54 -37.46 34.41
C LYS A 1115 -38.37 -36.48 34.29
N LYS A 1116 -37.88 -36.16 33.08
CA LYS A 1116 -36.85 -35.11 32.87
C LYS A 1116 -37.02 -34.43 31.50
N ASN A 1117 -36.95 -33.10 31.49
CA ASN A 1117 -36.62 -32.34 30.29
C ASN A 1117 -35.16 -32.60 29.92
N GLN A 1118 -34.89 -32.84 28.64
CA GLN A 1118 -33.53 -32.84 28.10
C GLN A 1118 -33.41 -31.69 27.09
N TYR A 1119 -32.27 -31.02 27.06
CA TYR A 1119 -32.03 -29.88 26.17
C TYR A 1119 -30.87 -30.17 25.23
N SER A 1120 -30.99 -29.69 23.99
CA SER A 1120 -29.91 -29.69 23.01
C SER A 1120 -29.75 -28.29 22.41
N LEU A 1121 -28.51 -27.90 22.09
CA LEU A 1121 -28.25 -26.67 21.37
C LEU A 1121 -28.85 -26.76 19.96
N LYS A 1122 -29.48 -25.68 19.48
CA LYS A 1122 -29.96 -25.59 18.09
C LYS A 1122 -28.78 -25.64 17.12
N SER A 1123 -28.99 -26.17 15.92
CA SER A 1123 -27.97 -26.07 14.87
C SER A 1123 -27.90 -24.65 14.31
N ILE A 1124 -26.79 -24.30 13.66
CA ILE A 1124 -26.62 -22.97 13.04
C ILE A 1124 -27.68 -22.70 11.97
N GLU A 1125 -28.10 -23.72 11.22
CA GLU A 1125 -29.15 -23.64 10.21
C GLU A 1125 -30.53 -23.43 10.85
N GLN A 1126 -30.81 -24.10 11.98
CA GLN A 1126 -32.07 -23.92 12.71
C GLN A 1126 -32.16 -22.50 13.29
N TYR A 1127 -31.12 -22.05 13.99
CA TYR A 1127 -31.07 -20.70 14.58
C TYR A 1127 -31.18 -19.61 13.50
N SER A 1128 -30.43 -19.75 12.40
CA SER A 1128 -30.52 -18.87 11.22
C SER A 1128 -31.93 -18.79 10.67
N LYS A 1129 -32.62 -19.93 10.54
CA LYS A 1129 -33.97 -20.02 9.98
C LYS A 1129 -35.05 -19.46 10.91
N GLU A 1130 -34.92 -19.63 12.23
CA GLU A 1130 -35.90 -19.13 13.20
C GLU A 1130 -35.87 -17.62 13.36
N PHE A 1131 -34.68 -17.00 13.28
CA PHE A 1131 -34.50 -15.55 13.43
C PHE A 1131 -34.33 -14.78 12.10
N ASN A 1132 -34.39 -15.47 10.95
CA ASN A 1132 -34.09 -14.92 9.61
C ASN A 1132 -32.70 -14.25 9.53
N LEU A 1133 -31.69 -14.85 10.18
CA LEU A 1133 -30.32 -14.36 10.24
C LEU A 1133 -29.39 -15.21 9.37
N ASN A 1134 -28.39 -14.59 8.74
CA ASN A 1134 -27.30 -15.31 8.08
C ASN A 1134 -26.10 -15.41 9.03
N GLU A 1135 -26.19 -16.35 9.98
CA GLU A 1135 -25.19 -16.57 11.03
C GLU A 1135 -23.85 -17.06 10.46
N ASP A 1136 -22.73 -16.55 10.98
CA ASP A 1136 -21.37 -16.90 10.53
C ASP A 1136 -20.70 -17.77 11.62
N PRO A 1137 -20.26 -19.00 11.32
CA PRO A 1137 -19.58 -19.86 12.30
C PRO A 1137 -18.29 -19.23 12.85
N GLY A 1138 -17.68 -18.26 12.15
CA GLY A 1138 -16.51 -17.51 12.60
C GLY A 1138 -15.18 -18.27 12.44
N LYS A 1139 -14.08 -17.60 12.77
CA LYS A 1139 -12.73 -18.17 12.65
C LYS A 1139 -12.44 -19.11 13.81
N ASN A 1140 -12.03 -20.34 13.49
CA ASN A 1140 -11.48 -21.26 14.48
C ASN A 1140 -9.97 -21.02 14.62
N TYR A 1141 -9.55 -20.49 15.78
CA TYR A 1141 -8.14 -20.23 16.09
C TYR A 1141 -7.37 -21.46 16.59
N PHE A 1142 -8.08 -22.51 17.01
CA PHE A 1142 -7.50 -23.72 17.59
C PHE A 1142 -7.92 -24.95 16.79
N ASN A 1143 -7.00 -25.91 16.63
CA ASN A 1143 -7.25 -27.16 15.91
C ASN A 1143 -7.97 -28.21 16.77
N SER A 1144 -7.81 -28.13 18.10
CA SER A 1144 -8.46 -29.00 19.08
C SER A 1144 -9.73 -28.34 19.62
N ARG A 1145 -10.72 -29.15 20.02
CA ARG A 1145 -12.01 -28.65 20.55
C ARG A 1145 -11.98 -28.42 22.06
N TYR A 1146 -11.28 -29.26 22.81
CA TYR A 1146 -11.31 -29.25 24.28
C TYR A 1146 -10.16 -28.42 24.89
N LEU A 1147 -10.44 -27.76 26.01
CA LEU A 1147 -9.49 -26.87 26.70
C LEU A 1147 -8.14 -27.54 27.05
N ASP A 1148 -8.19 -28.79 27.52
CA ASP A 1148 -7.00 -29.58 27.87
C ASP A 1148 -6.07 -29.74 26.67
N ASP A 1149 -6.62 -30.15 25.52
CA ASP A 1149 -5.87 -30.36 24.29
C ASP A 1149 -5.30 -29.05 23.73
N ILE A 1150 -6.07 -27.96 23.81
CA ILE A 1150 -5.64 -26.63 23.32
C ILE A 1150 -4.41 -26.15 24.09
N ILE A 1151 -4.40 -26.29 25.43
CA ILE A 1151 -3.30 -25.82 26.27
C ILE A 1151 -2.10 -26.78 26.26
N MET A 1152 -2.34 -28.10 26.24
CA MET A 1152 -1.26 -29.09 26.16
C MET A 1152 -0.51 -28.99 24.83
N ASN A 1153 -1.23 -28.98 23.70
CA ASN A 1153 -0.63 -29.00 22.37
C ASN A 1153 -0.21 -27.61 21.87
N TYR A 1154 -0.39 -26.54 22.66
CA TYR A 1154 0.14 -25.22 22.32
C TYR A 1154 1.67 -25.24 22.19
N LYS A 1155 2.23 -24.41 21.32
CA LYS A 1155 3.68 -24.34 21.07
C LYS A 1155 4.50 -24.20 22.37
N LEU A 1156 5.61 -24.91 22.46
CA LEU A 1156 6.56 -24.75 23.57
C LEU A 1156 7.32 -23.40 23.42
N PRO A 1157 7.66 -22.70 24.52
CA PRO A 1157 8.31 -21.38 24.45
C PRO A 1157 9.66 -21.35 23.73
N LYS A 1158 10.37 -22.49 23.64
CA LYS A 1158 11.63 -22.65 22.91
C LYS A 1158 11.67 -24.03 22.24
N LYS A 1159 12.18 -24.09 21.01
CA LYS A 1159 12.32 -25.36 20.24
C LYS A 1159 13.36 -26.31 20.84
N ASN A 1160 14.38 -25.78 21.51
CA ASN A 1160 15.51 -26.56 22.06
C ASN A 1160 15.52 -26.46 23.60
N MET A 1161 14.49 -27.02 24.25
CA MET A 1161 14.46 -27.20 25.71
C MET A 1161 14.97 -28.60 26.09
N SER A 1162 15.60 -28.75 27.25
CA SER A 1162 15.93 -30.07 27.80
C SER A 1162 14.66 -30.76 28.32
N GLN A 1163 14.65 -32.10 28.35
CA GLN A 1163 13.47 -32.88 28.75
C GLN A 1163 12.90 -32.43 30.11
N LEU A 1164 13.76 -32.25 31.12
CA LEU A 1164 13.36 -31.78 32.45
C LEU A 1164 12.73 -30.37 32.47
N MET A 1165 13.02 -29.51 31.48
CA MET A 1165 12.31 -28.24 31.30
C MET A 1165 10.95 -28.42 30.62
N ILE A 1166 10.84 -29.36 29.67
CA ILE A 1166 9.59 -29.73 29.00
C ILE A 1166 8.62 -30.36 30.01
N ASP A 1167 9.08 -31.30 30.82
CA ASP A 1167 8.27 -31.99 31.84
C ASP A 1167 7.71 -31.00 32.88
N ARG A 1168 8.53 -30.01 33.29
CA ARG A 1168 8.12 -28.92 34.20
C ARG A 1168 7.09 -27.99 33.58
N GLU A 1169 7.30 -27.57 32.32
CA GLU A 1169 6.34 -26.76 31.55
C GLU A 1169 5.00 -27.51 31.42
N LEU A 1170 5.02 -28.80 31.11
CA LEU A 1170 3.81 -29.64 31.02
C LEU A 1170 3.12 -29.81 32.38
N GLN A 1171 3.86 -29.93 33.50
CA GLN A 1171 3.26 -29.95 34.83
C GLN A 1171 2.59 -28.59 35.18
N GLN A 1172 3.20 -27.47 34.81
CA GLN A 1172 2.59 -26.16 34.99
C GLN A 1172 1.34 -25.98 34.12
N ARG A 1173 1.34 -26.48 32.88
CA ARG A 1173 0.15 -26.52 32.00
C ARG A 1173 -1.00 -27.33 32.62
N LYS A 1174 -0.72 -28.49 33.23
CA LYS A 1174 -1.75 -29.25 34.00
C LYS A 1174 -2.37 -28.42 35.12
N SER A 1175 -1.56 -27.63 35.83
CA SER A 1175 -2.07 -26.74 36.89
C SER A 1175 -2.93 -25.59 36.32
N ILE A 1176 -2.53 -25.00 35.18
CA ILE A 1176 -3.32 -23.97 34.48
C ILE A 1176 -4.66 -24.54 33.99
N ILE A 1177 -4.68 -25.73 33.40
CA ILE A 1177 -5.92 -26.38 32.93
C ILE A 1177 -6.89 -26.62 34.09
N HIS A 1178 -6.38 -27.14 35.22
CA HIS A 1178 -7.18 -27.35 36.42
C HIS A 1178 -7.70 -26.03 37.03
N PHE A 1179 -6.87 -24.98 37.04
CA PHE A 1179 -7.25 -23.64 37.47
C PHE A 1179 -8.37 -23.05 36.60
N LEU A 1180 -8.19 -23.08 35.28
CA LEU A 1180 -9.15 -22.55 34.31
C LEU A 1180 -10.49 -23.29 34.39
N LYS A 1181 -10.50 -24.61 34.60
CA LYS A 1181 -11.75 -25.37 34.80
C LYS A 1181 -12.54 -24.94 36.04
N GLY A 1182 -11.87 -24.43 37.08
CA GLY A 1182 -12.52 -23.88 38.27
C GLY A 1182 -13.12 -22.49 38.06
N VAL A 1183 -12.39 -21.58 37.39
CA VAL A 1183 -12.85 -20.19 37.15
C VAL A 1183 -13.73 -20.03 35.89
N LEU A 1184 -13.69 -21.00 34.97
CA LEU A 1184 -14.60 -21.12 33.82
C LEU A 1184 -15.66 -22.21 34.02
N ASN A 1185 -16.05 -22.52 35.26
CA ASN A 1185 -17.22 -23.34 35.49
C ASN A 1185 -18.46 -22.62 34.92
N LEU A 1186 -19.25 -23.33 34.10
CA LEU A 1186 -20.47 -22.81 33.50
C LEU A 1186 -21.48 -22.39 34.57
N ASN A 1187 -21.60 -23.16 35.65
CA ASN A 1187 -22.47 -22.86 36.78
C ASN A 1187 -21.86 -21.74 37.65
N PRO A 1188 -22.45 -20.52 37.71
CA PRO A 1188 -21.90 -19.41 38.49
C PRO A 1188 -21.92 -19.64 40.01
N LEU A 1189 -22.64 -20.64 40.50
CA LEU A 1189 -22.68 -21.03 41.92
C LEU A 1189 -21.55 -22.00 42.32
N GLU A 1190 -20.98 -22.71 41.33
CA GLU A 1190 -19.87 -23.66 41.51
C GLU A 1190 -18.55 -23.14 40.89
N ARG A 1191 -18.59 -21.93 40.30
CA ARG A 1191 -17.43 -21.20 39.78
C ARG A 1191 -16.66 -20.62 40.96
N TRP A 1192 -15.36 -20.91 41.04
CA TRP A 1192 -14.54 -20.45 42.16
C TRP A 1192 -14.54 -18.93 42.27
N THR A 1193 -14.75 -18.42 43.48
CA THR A 1193 -14.66 -16.99 43.74
C THR A 1193 -13.20 -16.55 43.85
N PRO A 1194 -12.88 -15.23 43.82
CA PRO A 1194 -11.50 -14.74 43.74
C PRO A 1194 -10.60 -15.26 44.87
N HIS A 1195 -11.14 -15.33 46.09
CA HIS A 1195 -10.44 -15.83 47.27
C HIS A 1195 -10.16 -17.33 47.22
N GLU A 1196 -11.05 -18.12 46.61
CA GLU A 1196 -10.81 -19.56 46.44
C GLU A 1196 -9.76 -19.79 45.35
N ALA A 1197 -9.86 -19.06 44.24
CA ALA A 1197 -8.90 -19.10 43.15
C ALA A 1197 -7.48 -18.68 43.59
N SER A 1198 -7.35 -17.71 44.50
CA SER A 1198 -6.03 -17.27 44.99
C SER A 1198 -5.28 -18.34 45.80
N LEU A 1199 -5.98 -19.31 46.37
CA LEU A 1199 -5.43 -20.44 47.13
C LEU A 1199 -4.94 -21.60 46.23
N HIS A 1200 -5.26 -21.58 44.93
CA HIS A 1200 -4.91 -22.68 44.01
C HIS A 1200 -3.38 -22.79 43.78
N PRO A 1201 -2.79 -24.00 43.65
CA PRO A 1201 -1.35 -24.22 43.44
C PRO A 1201 -0.71 -23.39 42.31
N PHE A 1202 -1.42 -23.17 41.21
CA PHE A 1202 -1.01 -22.26 40.12
C PHE A 1202 -0.65 -20.86 40.64
N VAL A 1203 -1.42 -20.33 41.60
CA VAL A 1203 -1.23 -19.00 42.20
C VAL A 1203 -0.24 -19.08 43.37
N THR A 1204 -0.32 -20.09 44.23
CA THR A 1204 0.47 -20.19 45.48
C THR A 1204 1.89 -20.77 45.34
N ASP A 1205 2.31 -21.19 44.14
CA ASP A 1205 3.61 -21.86 43.86
C ASP A 1205 3.79 -23.23 44.56
N GLN A 1206 2.73 -23.75 45.18
CA GLN A 1206 2.68 -25.12 45.67
C GLN A 1206 2.75 -26.13 44.50
N PRO A 1207 3.38 -27.32 44.68
CA PRO A 1207 3.49 -28.30 43.62
C PRO A 1207 2.12 -28.93 43.31
N PHE A 1208 1.63 -28.72 42.09
CA PHE A 1208 0.38 -29.34 41.63
C PHE A 1208 0.58 -30.85 41.39
N ASN A 1209 -0.15 -31.66 42.16
CA ASN A 1209 -0.09 -33.13 42.17
C ASN A 1209 -1.19 -33.80 41.31
N GLY A 1210 -2.11 -33.02 40.72
CA GLY A 1210 -3.25 -33.50 39.93
C GLY A 1210 -4.61 -33.33 40.58
N TYR A 1211 -4.70 -33.09 41.89
CA TYR A 1211 -5.97 -32.98 42.63
C TYR A 1211 -5.96 -31.78 43.57
N TRP A 1212 -6.95 -30.88 43.42
CA TRP A 1212 -7.18 -29.78 44.35
C TRP A 1212 -8.66 -29.39 44.37
N SER A 1213 -9.15 -28.89 45.50
CA SER A 1213 -10.46 -28.25 45.62
C SER A 1213 -10.39 -27.07 46.61
N PRO A 1214 -11.29 -26.08 46.50
CA PRO A 1214 -11.35 -24.98 47.47
C PRO A 1214 -11.52 -25.49 48.91
N PRO A 1215 -10.78 -24.92 49.89
CA PRO A 1215 -10.95 -25.28 51.29
C PRO A 1215 -12.40 -25.05 51.76
N GLY A 1216 -13.08 -26.14 52.12
CA GLY A 1216 -14.49 -26.14 52.54
C GLY A 1216 -15.46 -26.86 51.58
N THR A 1217 -15.09 -27.10 50.31
CA THR A 1217 -15.99 -27.77 49.36
C THR A 1217 -15.88 -29.30 49.44
N ASN A 1218 -16.79 -29.92 50.21
CA ASN A 1218 -16.91 -31.38 50.31
C ASN A 1218 -17.65 -32.00 49.10
N TYR A 1219 -17.01 -32.09 47.93
CA TYR A 1219 -17.50 -32.93 46.83
C TYR A 1219 -17.13 -34.40 47.06
N ASN A 1220 -18.13 -35.26 47.26
CA ASN A 1220 -17.93 -36.71 47.37
C ASN A 1220 -17.37 -37.29 46.05
N SER A 1221 -16.14 -37.78 46.08
CA SER A 1221 -15.45 -38.36 44.92
C SER A 1221 -15.91 -39.80 44.61
N ASN A 1222 -17.18 -39.97 44.23
CA ASN A 1222 -17.77 -41.24 43.82
C ASN A 1222 -18.88 -41.03 42.77
N ASN A 1223 -18.55 -41.13 41.47
CA ASN A 1223 -19.54 -41.45 40.41
C ASN A 1223 -18.96 -41.77 39.01
N ASN A 1224 -17.70 -41.41 38.69
CA ASN A 1224 -17.13 -41.66 37.35
C ASN A 1224 -16.48 -43.04 37.19
N ASN A 1225 -17.20 -44.11 37.54
CA ASN A 1225 -16.79 -45.49 37.29
C ASN A 1225 -17.98 -46.33 36.76
N ASN A 1226 -18.43 -46.02 35.54
CA ASN A 1226 -19.17 -46.95 34.68
C ASN A 1226 -19.09 -46.49 33.22
N ASN A 1227 -19.14 -47.46 32.30
CA ASN A 1227 -19.08 -47.30 30.83
C ASN A 1227 -17.71 -46.92 30.23
N ASN A 1228 -16.76 -47.86 30.27
CA ASN A 1228 -15.96 -48.19 29.09
C ASN A 1228 -15.36 -49.60 29.22
N ASN A 1229 -16.03 -50.60 28.62
CA ASN A 1229 -15.51 -51.96 28.57
C ASN A 1229 -15.98 -52.65 27.28
N ASN A 1230 -15.10 -52.78 26.29
CA ASN A 1230 -15.16 -53.83 25.27
C ASN A 1230 -13.84 -53.88 24.46
N ASN A 1231 -12.94 -54.74 24.94
CA ASN A 1231 -12.03 -55.63 24.18
C ASN A 1231 -11.37 -55.13 22.87
N TYR A 1232 -10.03 -55.16 22.87
CA TYR A 1232 -9.33 -56.22 22.13
C TYR A 1232 -8.09 -56.69 22.91
N ASN A 1233 -7.51 -57.84 22.53
CA ASN A 1233 -6.85 -58.76 23.48
C ASN A 1233 -5.32 -58.62 23.67
N ASN A 1234 -4.92 -58.76 24.94
CA ASN A 1234 -3.82 -59.60 25.47
C ASN A 1234 -2.76 -60.17 24.49
N ASN A 1235 -1.48 -59.83 24.74
CA ASN A 1235 -0.45 -60.73 25.31
C ASN A 1235 0.96 -60.12 25.17
N SER A 1236 1.99 -60.43 25.97
CA SER A 1236 2.07 -60.95 27.36
C SER A 1236 3.54 -60.98 27.78
N GLY A 1237 3.93 -60.45 28.96
CA GLY A 1237 5.34 -60.51 29.39
C GLY A 1237 5.63 -59.92 30.78
N ARG A 1238 5.78 -60.79 31.78
CA ARG A 1238 6.54 -60.51 33.03
C ARG A 1238 8.06 -60.62 32.71
N SER A 1239 9.04 -60.16 33.50
CA SER A 1239 9.07 -60.01 34.97
C SER A 1239 10.22 -59.10 35.49
N ASN A 1240 9.98 -58.48 36.65
CA ASN A 1240 10.88 -58.19 37.79
C ASN A 1240 12.40 -58.01 37.60
N SER A 1241 12.92 -56.90 38.15
CA SER A 1241 13.84 -56.82 39.33
C SER A 1241 14.57 -55.46 39.33
N ASN A 1242 15.08 -54.89 40.44
CA ASN A 1242 14.92 -55.04 41.90
C ASN A 1242 15.32 -53.68 42.54
N GLY A 1243 15.05 -53.38 43.84
CA GLY A 1243 15.54 -52.09 44.37
C GLY A 1243 15.37 -51.65 45.84
N GLY A 1244 14.36 -52.12 46.60
CA GLY A 1244 14.38 -52.14 48.08
C GLY A 1244 14.38 -50.84 48.94
N LEU A 1245 14.04 -51.06 50.23
CA LEU A 1245 14.46 -50.34 51.45
C LEU A 1245 13.78 -49.02 51.90
N ASN A 1246 12.63 -49.22 52.56
CA ASN A 1246 12.41 -49.01 54.02
C ASN A 1246 12.13 -47.63 54.70
N ASP A 1247 11.12 -47.74 55.59
CA ASP A 1247 10.97 -47.19 56.95
C ASP A 1247 10.56 -45.74 57.27
N ASN A 1248 9.22 -45.58 57.34
CA ASN A 1248 8.47 -45.42 58.60
C ASN A 1248 8.78 -44.29 59.62
N LYS A 1249 7.71 -43.49 59.87
CA LYS A 1249 7.35 -42.83 61.15
C LYS A 1249 8.21 -41.57 61.49
N LYS A 1250 7.76 -40.59 62.27
CA LYS A 1250 6.69 -40.58 63.29
C LYS A 1250 6.14 -39.16 63.60
N GLN A 1251 4.86 -39.09 64.01
CA GLN A 1251 4.27 -38.14 65.00
C GLN A 1251 4.15 -36.60 64.76
N ARG A 1252 2.89 -36.19 64.51
CA ARG A 1252 2.02 -35.33 65.40
C ARG A 1252 2.35 -33.84 65.70
N SER A 1253 1.41 -32.98 65.23
CA SER A 1253 0.66 -31.92 65.98
C SER A 1253 1.41 -30.75 66.65
N LYS A 1254 0.94 -29.49 66.60
CA LYS A 1254 -0.36 -29.03 67.15
C LYS A 1254 -0.81 -27.60 66.69
N SER A 1255 -2.07 -27.51 66.25
CA SER A 1255 -3.16 -26.58 66.67
C SER A 1255 -3.06 -25.03 66.70
N PHE A 1256 -4.21 -24.43 66.37
CA PHE A 1256 -4.78 -23.12 66.78
C PHE A 1256 -4.22 -21.81 66.19
N GLY A 1257 -5.14 -20.95 65.74
CA GLY A 1257 -5.04 -19.51 66.06
C GLY A 1257 -5.64 -18.47 65.10
N GLN A 1258 -6.94 -18.54 64.79
CA GLN A 1258 -7.71 -17.58 63.97
C GLN A 1258 -7.40 -17.58 62.46
#